data_AF-A0A6C0I4E1-F1
#
_entry.id   AF-A0A6C0I4E1-F1
#
_cell.length_a   1.000
_cell.length_b   1.000
_cell.length_c   1.000
_cell.angle_alpha   90.00
_cell.angle_beta   90.00
_cell.angle_gamma   90.00
#
_symmetry.space_group_name_H-M   'P 1'
#
loop_
_entity.id
_entity.type
_entity.pdbx_description
1 polymer ?
#
loop_
_entity_poly.entity_id
_entity_poly.type
_entity_poly.pdbx_seq_one_letter_code
_entity_poly.pdbx_strand_id
1 'polypeptide(L)'
;MDGIDENETEWLNYKVVMPENVKEIIELQNNDKIFNFNLLNLKFEYGIDDFKIDITNIVRNYCLNDEGIINIPTNDDARAQMFSDPLFRTVKYIYISDNQGNELLYDQYQPITINIKNITNLFTSIEPSDLTIYKSPYNKIRLGKDNDGGYIICDIPNINYSILISGGVKDDISFETDFCNKYNTVKCLAFDGSIDNIQNEHSNIRFIQKYIGGNSNNNFTNLHDIINSNDNIFIKMDIEGYEIEWINSLSEEQINKFSQIVIEFHRPFYFEETAVFHKLNKSHVLVHLHVNNACGIRKHKHIKIPNMFECTYINKKYYTGTYKINDDELPTSIDMPNVLTVGDIIINYPPFVFKQYVYNFCIMAIFKNETMNLKIWLDHYLWQGVEHFYLIDNDSNDNPMSILQEYIDKGIVTYYYKPEKHQQVQHYRNVFDNERLKEKTRWLCICDLDEFFFGTEKKLVDAIYEFNGYDIIYTNSFFYGSDNLILHPDDIRTSIIHRQEDIVNGIKYIFKTSCINDTSEIWIHWLVHSGSGSLQKKILSTETFDNKKIRLNHYCIQSLEYYQKVKMTRGDVSILQNENIRDINYFEYYQNISIIKDDILKQIIENDLYYKNGEVMKFYDENGGIIYNNSIEKPEQDLVNQYILEDDIVLELGARYGTVSCAINKKLKNKKNQVSVEPDDRVWNALDVNKIKNACDFNIVKGFVSNKKLGLILDGYGTTFTFDEKTKIPSYSLDEIKTQYGINKFTALVADCEGFLEVFFDENPNLYHDLRFVMFEADYVDKCNYDKIKHNLILHKFVKIIEGHQNIWIKPEFNIDNNNNNLLSI
;
A
#
# COMPACT_ATOMS: atom_id res chain seq x y z
N MET A 1 -52.18 12.21 53.38
CA MET A 1 -52.21 11.28 52.23
C MET A 1 -51.02 10.35 52.38
N ASP A 2 -51.16 9.41 53.33
CA ASP A 2 -50.92 7.95 53.26
C ASP A 2 -50.07 7.49 52.06
N GLY A 3 -48.91 6.84 52.17
CA GLY A 3 -48.52 5.65 52.98
C GLY A 3 -48.57 4.40 52.07
N ILE A 4 -47.68 3.39 52.03
CA ILE A 4 -46.58 2.87 52.86
C ILE A 4 -45.83 1.79 52.02
N ASP A 5 -44.53 1.60 52.33
CA ASP A 5 -43.58 0.45 52.27
C ASP A 5 -43.41 -0.57 51.12
N GLU A 6 -42.12 -0.70 50.76
CA GLU A 6 -41.23 -1.88 50.83
C GLU A 6 -41.79 -3.30 51.11
N ASN A 7 -41.15 -4.26 50.41
CA ASN A 7 -41.13 -5.73 50.57
C ASN A 7 -42.12 -6.55 49.74
N GLU A 8 -41.63 -7.09 48.63
CA GLU A 8 -41.92 -8.49 48.22
C GLU A 8 -40.66 -9.12 47.61
N THR A 9 -39.82 -9.64 48.49
CA THR A 9 -38.87 -10.73 48.22
C THR A 9 -39.44 -11.97 48.87
N GLU A 10 -39.65 -13.04 48.10
CA GLU A 10 -39.44 -14.46 48.43
C GLU A 10 -40.33 -15.36 47.57
N TRP A 11 -39.71 -16.34 46.90
CA TRP A 11 -40.12 -17.71 46.50
C TRP A 11 -39.19 -18.04 45.31
N LEU A 12 -38.25 -18.99 45.31
CA LEU A 12 -38.07 -20.22 46.06
C LEU A 12 -36.58 -20.62 46.10
N ASN A 13 -36.15 -21.00 47.30
CA ASN A 13 -34.90 -21.68 47.59
C ASN A 13 -34.76 -23.01 46.81
N TYR A 14 -33.77 -23.10 45.92
CA TYR A 14 -33.03 -24.35 45.70
C TYR A 14 -31.61 -24.17 46.22
N LYS A 15 -31.36 -24.69 47.43
CA LYS A 15 -30.01 -24.93 47.93
C LYS A 15 -29.38 -26.03 47.06
N VAL A 16 -28.52 -25.64 46.11
CA VAL A 16 -27.50 -26.55 45.61
C VAL A 16 -26.44 -26.63 46.69
N VAL A 17 -26.29 -27.82 47.28
CA VAL A 17 -25.19 -28.14 48.19
C VAL A 17 -23.92 -28.15 47.33
N MET A 18 -23.12 -27.10 47.43
CA MET A 18 -21.79 -27.04 46.84
C MET A 18 -20.91 -28.10 47.52
N PRO A 19 -20.21 -28.98 46.78
CA PRO A 19 -19.17 -29.83 47.34
C PRO A 19 -18.11 -28.96 48.03
N GLU A 20 -17.62 -29.37 49.20
CA GLU A 20 -16.65 -28.59 50.01
C GLU A 20 -15.36 -28.24 49.24
N ASN A 21 -15.09 -28.97 48.15
CA ASN A 21 -13.96 -28.80 47.24
C ASN A 21 -14.03 -27.49 46.41
N VAL A 22 -15.20 -26.85 46.30
CA VAL A 22 -15.41 -25.67 45.45
C VAL A 22 -15.12 -24.36 46.18
N LYS A 23 -15.15 -24.35 47.52
CA LYS A 23 -14.86 -23.15 48.31
C LYS A 23 -13.39 -22.71 48.23
N GLU A 24 -12.46 -23.64 48.03
CA GLU A 24 -11.03 -23.31 47.92
C GLU A 24 -10.65 -22.67 46.57
N ILE A 25 -11.50 -22.75 45.55
CA ILE A 25 -11.19 -22.21 44.21
C ILE A 25 -11.69 -20.76 44.05
N ILE A 26 -12.79 -20.38 44.74
CA ILE A 26 -13.39 -19.04 44.60
C ILE A 26 -12.62 -17.97 45.41
N GLU A 27 -11.96 -18.33 46.52
CA GLU A 27 -11.11 -17.40 47.28
C GLU A 27 -9.75 -17.10 46.60
N LEU A 28 -9.43 -17.76 45.47
CA LEU A 28 -8.22 -17.50 44.69
C LEU A 28 -8.42 -16.53 43.51
N GLN A 29 -9.64 -16.02 43.28
CA GLN A 29 -9.96 -15.15 42.12
C GLN A 29 -9.55 -13.67 42.27
N ASN A 30 -8.86 -13.28 43.35
CA ASN A 30 -8.41 -11.89 43.55
C ASN A 30 -6.92 -11.64 43.30
N ASN A 31 -6.20 -12.55 42.63
CA ASN A 31 -4.85 -12.27 42.16
C ASN A 31 -4.65 -12.87 40.77
N ASP A 32 -4.09 -12.07 39.86
CA ASP A 32 -3.67 -12.44 38.50
C ASP A 32 -2.99 -13.82 38.44
N LYS A 33 -3.78 -14.87 38.18
CA LYS A 33 -3.27 -16.14 37.68
C LYS A 33 -3.60 -16.21 36.20
N ILE A 34 -2.68 -15.66 35.42
CA ILE A 34 -2.52 -15.99 34.00
C ILE A 34 -2.26 -17.50 33.94
N PHE A 35 -3.25 -18.28 33.53
CA PHE A 35 -3.04 -19.68 33.21
C PHE A 35 -2.38 -19.77 31.82
N ASN A 36 -1.09 -20.10 31.76
CA ASN A 36 -0.40 -20.38 30.51
C ASN A 36 -0.81 -21.78 29.99
N PHE A 37 -1.97 -21.89 29.35
CA PHE A 37 -2.35 -23.10 28.63
C PHE A 37 -1.95 -23.01 27.16
N ASN A 38 -1.49 -24.11 26.58
CA ASN A 38 -1.44 -24.26 25.13
C ASN A 38 -2.86 -24.59 24.64
N LEU A 39 -3.44 -23.79 23.73
CA LEU A 39 -4.81 -23.96 23.21
C LEU A 39 -5.07 -25.37 22.66
N LEU A 40 -4.04 -26.01 22.11
CA LEU A 40 -4.12 -27.38 21.57
C LEU A 40 -4.47 -28.42 22.65
N ASN A 41 -4.25 -28.11 23.93
CA ASN A 41 -4.45 -29.02 25.07
C ASN A 41 -5.74 -28.77 25.86
N LEU A 42 -6.60 -27.86 25.40
CA LEU A 42 -7.89 -27.57 26.03
C LEU A 42 -9.05 -28.07 25.16
N LYS A 43 -10.03 -28.70 25.81
CA LYS A 43 -11.33 -29.08 25.23
C LYS A 43 -12.43 -28.21 25.83
N PHE A 44 -13.31 -27.69 24.98
CA PHE A 44 -14.48 -26.90 25.37
C PHE A 44 -15.75 -27.65 25.00
N GLU A 45 -16.67 -27.78 25.94
CA GLU A 45 -17.97 -28.40 25.71
C GLU A 45 -19.09 -27.47 26.22
N TYR A 46 -20.24 -27.51 25.54
CA TYR A 46 -21.41 -26.71 25.87
C TYR A 46 -22.63 -27.60 26.06
N GLY A 47 -23.31 -27.49 27.21
CA GLY A 47 -24.44 -28.38 27.52
C GLY A 47 -24.78 -28.50 29.00
N ILE A 48 -25.41 -29.61 29.34
CA ILE A 48 -25.60 -30.09 30.72
C ILE A 48 -24.88 -31.43 30.89
N ASP A 49 -24.70 -31.94 32.11
CA ASP A 49 -23.87 -33.13 32.39
C ASP A 49 -24.18 -34.32 31.46
N ASP A 50 -25.48 -34.59 31.23
CA ASP A 50 -25.94 -35.72 30.41
C ASP A 50 -25.99 -35.42 28.91
N PHE A 51 -25.82 -34.17 28.49
CA PHE A 51 -25.98 -33.74 27.09
C PHE A 51 -25.09 -32.54 26.77
N LYS A 52 -23.87 -32.83 26.29
CA LYS A 52 -22.86 -31.83 25.88
C LYS A 52 -22.53 -31.95 24.39
N ILE A 53 -22.29 -30.82 23.74
CA ILE A 53 -21.67 -30.76 22.41
C ILE A 53 -20.23 -30.24 22.54
N ASP A 54 -19.33 -30.78 21.73
CA ASP A 54 -17.95 -30.29 21.65
C ASP A 54 -17.93 -28.98 20.85
N ILE A 55 -17.56 -27.89 21.53
CA ILE A 55 -17.47 -26.55 20.96
C ILE A 55 -16.01 -26.07 20.84
N THR A 56 -15.05 -26.96 21.08
CA THR A 56 -13.62 -26.66 21.10
C THR A 56 -13.20 -25.87 19.87
N ASN A 57 -13.64 -26.30 18.68
CA ASN A 57 -13.29 -25.64 17.43
C ASN A 57 -13.99 -24.29 17.26
N ILE A 58 -15.24 -24.15 17.71
CA ILE A 58 -15.95 -22.86 17.64
C ILE A 58 -15.27 -21.83 18.54
N VAL A 59 -14.87 -22.24 19.76
CA VAL A 59 -14.15 -21.36 20.68
C VAL A 59 -12.78 -20.96 20.14
N ARG A 60 -12.00 -21.91 19.60
CA ARG A 60 -10.68 -21.63 19.02
C ARG A 60 -10.74 -20.61 17.87
N ASN A 61 -11.80 -20.66 17.08
CA ASN A 61 -11.87 -19.93 15.81
C ASN A 61 -12.64 -18.60 15.89
N TYR A 62 -13.64 -18.50 16.76
CA TYR A 62 -14.52 -17.32 16.82
C TYR A 62 -14.40 -16.53 18.12
N CYS A 63 -13.86 -17.15 19.18
CA CYS A 63 -13.71 -16.50 20.47
C CYS A 63 -12.29 -15.97 20.69
N LEU A 64 -11.27 -16.49 19.98
CA LEU A 64 -9.87 -16.06 20.11
C LEU A 64 -9.60 -14.76 19.35
N ASN A 65 -9.03 -13.77 20.02
CA ASN A 65 -8.58 -12.51 19.40
C ASN A 65 -7.07 -12.50 19.11
N ASP A 66 -6.61 -11.48 18.38
CA ASP A 66 -5.21 -11.29 17.96
C ASP A 66 -4.22 -11.12 19.13
N GLU A 67 -4.71 -10.86 20.35
CA GLU A 67 -3.88 -10.78 21.57
C GLU A 67 -3.74 -12.14 22.27
N GLY A 68 -4.27 -13.21 21.68
CA GLY A 68 -4.28 -14.55 22.26
C GLY A 68 -5.34 -14.72 23.35
N ILE A 69 -6.42 -13.94 23.34
CA ILE A 69 -7.47 -13.99 24.37
C ILE A 69 -8.75 -14.60 23.80
N ILE A 70 -9.23 -15.69 24.43
CA ILE A 70 -10.57 -16.25 24.17
C ILE A 70 -11.63 -15.46 24.92
N ASN A 71 -12.67 -15.02 24.23
CA ASN A 71 -13.89 -14.41 24.79
C ASN A 71 -15.13 -15.20 24.38
N ILE A 72 -15.74 -15.95 25.32
CA ILE A 72 -17.01 -16.64 25.08
C ILE A 72 -18.16 -15.73 25.53
N PRO A 73 -19.23 -15.55 24.72
CA PRO A 73 -20.37 -14.69 25.07
C PRO A 73 -20.99 -15.03 26.43
N THR A 74 -21.49 -13.99 27.11
CA THR A 74 -22.35 -14.13 28.28
C THR A 74 -23.78 -14.45 27.85
N ASN A 75 -24.55 -15.12 28.72
CA ASN A 75 -25.92 -15.62 28.46
C ASN A 75 -26.03 -16.82 27.49
N ASP A 76 -26.99 -17.70 27.78
CA ASP A 76 -27.29 -18.93 27.06
C ASP A 76 -27.80 -18.68 25.63
N ASP A 77 -28.63 -17.65 25.41
CA ASP A 77 -29.18 -17.34 24.08
C ASP A 77 -28.08 -17.01 23.06
N ALA A 78 -27.08 -16.21 23.47
CA ALA A 78 -25.96 -15.84 22.61
C ALA A 78 -25.04 -17.04 22.34
N ARG A 79 -24.81 -17.89 23.37
CA ARG A 79 -24.07 -19.14 23.23
C ARG A 79 -24.78 -20.13 22.32
N ALA A 80 -26.11 -20.26 22.43
CA ALA A 80 -26.93 -21.12 21.58
C ALA A 80 -26.91 -20.68 20.11
N GLN A 81 -26.94 -19.37 19.84
CA GLN A 81 -26.77 -18.83 18.49
C GLN A 81 -25.38 -19.14 17.91
N MET A 82 -24.33 -19.09 18.74
CA MET A 82 -22.96 -19.26 18.31
C MET A 82 -22.51 -20.73 18.20
N PHE A 83 -22.96 -21.58 19.13
CA PHE A 83 -22.52 -22.98 19.26
C PHE A 83 -23.49 -23.99 18.67
N SER A 84 -24.68 -23.55 18.24
CA SER A 84 -25.88 -24.37 18.05
C SER A 84 -26.45 -24.86 19.39
N ASP A 85 -27.77 -24.87 19.51
CA ASP A 85 -28.45 -25.23 20.76
C ASP A 85 -28.51 -26.76 20.94
N PRO A 86 -27.76 -27.36 21.88
CA PRO A 86 -27.85 -28.79 22.13
C PRO A 86 -29.18 -29.19 22.79
N LEU A 87 -29.82 -28.29 23.55
CA LEU A 87 -31.04 -28.63 24.28
C LEU A 87 -31.93 -27.40 24.49
N PHE A 88 -32.87 -27.23 23.56
CA PHE A 88 -33.79 -26.11 23.54
C PHE A 88 -34.58 -25.94 24.85
N ARG A 89 -34.66 -24.69 25.36
CA ARG A 89 -35.32 -24.26 26.61
C ARG A 89 -34.67 -24.70 27.92
N THR A 90 -33.48 -25.28 27.88
CA THR A 90 -32.69 -25.57 29.09
C THR A 90 -31.52 -24.60 29.14
N VAL A 91 -31.10 -24.16 30.33
CA VAL A 91 -29.89 -23.34 30.51
C VAL A 91 -28.66 -24.25 30.52
N LYS A 92 -27.63 -23.93 29.72
CA LYS A 92 -26.43 -24.75 29.55
C LYS A 92 -25.18 -24.08 30.11
N TYR A 93 -24.17 -24.89 30.40
CA TYR A 93 -22.88 -24.50 30.95
C TYR A 93 -21.76 -24.69 29.93
N ILE A 94 -20.65 -23.99 30.14
CA ILE A 94 -19.39 -24.24 29.43
C ILE A 94 -18.49 -25.07 30.34
N TYR A 95 -18.04 -26.20 29.81
CA TYR A 95 -17.07 -27.08 30.43
C TYR A 95 -15.74 -26.90 29.72
N ILE A 96 -14.68 -26.67 30.49
CA ILE A 96 -13.31 -26.54 29.97
C ILE A 96 -12.48 -27.61 30.63
N SER A 97 -11.97 -28.57 29.85
CA SER A 97 -11.10 -29.62 30.34
C SER A 97 -9.71 -29.58 29.74
N ASP A 98 -8.71 -29.96 30.53
CA ASP A 98 -7.34 -30.16 30.06
C ASP A 98 -7.02 -31.64 29.81
N ASN A 99 -5.89 -31.90 29.14
CA ASN A 99 -5.41 -33.26 28.87
C ASN A 99 -5.02 -34.07 30.12
N GLN A 100 -5.05 -33.48 31.31
CA GLN A 100 -4.75 -34.14 32.60
C GLN A 100 -6.03 -34.54 33.36
N GLY A 101 -7.21 -34.22 32.82
CA GLY A 101 -8.50 -34.57 33.39
C GLY A 101 -9.04 -33.55 34.40
N ASN A 102 -8.47 -32.34 34.48
CA ASN A 102 -9.05 -31.25 35.25
C ASN A 102 -10.18 -30.61 34.44
N GLU A 103 -11.34 -30.36 35.06
CA GLU A 103 -12.50 -29.74 34.42
C GLU A 103 -12.96 -28.51 35.22
N LEU A 104 -13.21 -27.41 34.52
CA LEU A 104 -13.78 -26.18 35.06
C LEU A 104 -15.17 -25.93 34.47
N LEU A 105 -16.11 -25.53 35.32
CA LEU A 105 -17.50 -25.27 34.97
C LEU A 105 -17.80 -23.76 35.04
N TYR A 106 -18.37 -23.20 33.97
CA TYR A 106 -18.77 -21.80 33.91
C TYR A 106 -20.27 -21.66 33.61
N ASP A 107 -20.94 -20.83 34.41
CA ASP A 107 -22.36 -20.52 34.24
C ASP A 107 -22.61 -19.43 33.16
N GLN A 108 -23.87 -19.05 32.99
CA GLN A 108 -24.32 -18.05 32.02
C GLN A 108 -24.10 -16.60 32.46
N TYR A 109 -23.75 -16.37 33.73
CA TYR A 109 -23.69 -15.04 34.34
C TYR A 109 -22.27 -14.47 34.38
N GLN A 110 -21.25 -15.32 34.22
CA GLN A 110 -19.85 -14.90 34.21
C GLN A 110 -19.27 -14.81 32.78
N PRO A 111 -18.57 -13.72 32.43
CA PRO A 111 -17.77 -13.67 31.20
C PRO A 111 -16.58 -14.62 31.33
N ILE A 112 -16.30 -15.38 30.27
CA ILE A 112 -15.15 -16.29 30.23
C ILE A 112 -14.08 -15.63 29.37
N THR A 113 -12.98 -15.24 30.01
CA THR A 113 -11.81 -14.67 29.35
C THR A 113 -10.59 -15.53 29.65
N ILE A 114 -9.93 -16.08 28.62
CA ILE A 114 -8.75 -16.95 28.78
C ILE A 114 -7.60 -16.39 27.96
N ASN A 115 -6.49 -16.06 28.61
CA ASN A 115 -5.27 -15.57 27.95
C ASN A 115 -4.33 -16.73 27.61
N ILE A 116 -4.00 -16.87 26.34
CA ILE A 116 -3.21 -17.95 25.75
C ILE A 116 -1.92 -17.34 25.20
N LYS A 117 -0.94 -17.14 26.07
CA LYS A 117 0.39 -16.71 25.63
C LYS A 117 1.11 -17.89 24.96
N ASN A 118 1.61 -17.66 23.73
CA ASN A 118 2.42 -18.55 22.86
C ASN A 118 1.69 -19.45 21.83
N ILE A 119 0.99 -18.87 20.85
CA ILE A 119 0.65 -19.58 19.58
C ILE A 119 1.05 -18.73 18.39
N THR A 120 2.35 -18.47 18.23
CA THR A 120 2.88 -17.80 17.04
C THR A 120 3.63 -18.72 16.09
N ASN A 121 3.75 -20.03 16.36
CA ASN A 121 4.76 -20.85 15.68
C ASN A 121 4.33 -22.20 15.09
N LEU A 122 3.06 -22.46 14.76
CA LEU A 122 2.69 -23.81 14.25
C LEU A 122 1.79 -23.91 13.00
N PHE A 123 1.41 -22.83 12.32
CA PHE A 123 0.69 -22.95 11.03
C PHE A 123 1.20 -21.94 10.00
N THR A 124 1.41 -22.40 8.76
CA THR A 124 1.69 -21.53 7.60
C THR A 124 0.43 -20.73 7.27
N SER A 125 0.27 -19.58 7.91
CA SER A 125 -0.85 -18.66 7.65
C SER A 125 -0.95 -18.29 6.15
N ILE A 126 -2.17 -18.11 5.65
CA ILE A 126 -2.39 -17.57 4.31
C ILE A 126 -1.77 -16.17 4.28
N GLU A 127 -1.03 -15.85 3.21
CA GLU A 127 -0.69 -14.46 2.93
C GLU A 127 -1.87 -13.83 2.18
N PRO A 128 -2.48 -12.73 2.66
CA PRO A 128 -3.58 -12.08 1.95
C PRO A 128 -3.27 -11.85 0.46
N SER A 129 -2.01 -11.62 0.10
CA SER A 129 -1.53 -11.49 -1.28
C SER A 129 -1.76 -12.73 -2.16
N ASP A 130 -1.99 -13.92 -1.60
CA ASP A 130 -2.43 -15.09 -2.36
C ASP A 130 -3.84 -14.91 -2.94
N LEU A 131 -4.62 -13.96 -2.44
CA LEU A 131 -5.92 -13.56 -3.00
C LEU A 131 -5.80 -12.32 -3.91
N THR A 132 -4.59 -12.00 -4.40
CA THR A 132 -4.40 -10.90 -5.36
C THR A 132 -5.18 -11.17 -6.64
N ILE A 133 -6.06 -10.23 -7.00
CA ILE A 133 -6.87 -10.32 -8.21
C ILE A 133 -6.15 -9.60 -9.35
N TYR A 134 -6.15 -10.23 -10.52
CA TYR A 134 -5.59 -9.66 -11.74
C TYR A 134 -6.71 -9.37 -12.74
N LYS A 135 -6.51 -8.33 -13.56
CA LYS A 135 -7.44 -7.99 -14.63
C LYS A 135 -7.52 -9.16 -15.62
N SER A 136 -8.73 -9.63 -15.90
CA SER A 136 -8.91 -10.66 -16.91
C SER A 136 -8.49 -10.14 -18.30
N PRO A 137 -7.73 -10.92 -19.09
CA PRO A 137 -7.44 -10.57 -20.47
C PRO A 137 -8.63 -10.82 -21.41
N TYR A 138 -9.71 -11.41 -20.89
CA TYR A 138 -10.92 -11.76 -21.64
C TYR A 138 -12.17 -11.20 -20.97
N ASN A 139 -13.24 -11.07 -21.77
CA ASN A 139 -14.54 -10.66 -21.24
C ASN A 139 -15.02 -11.65 -20.17
N LYS A 140 -15.62 -11.14 -19.10
CA LYS A 140 -16.26 -11.95 -18.07
C LYS A 140 -17.75 -12.03 -18.36
N ILE A 141 -18.33 -13.22 -18.20
CA ILE A 141 -19.76 -13.46 -18.37
C ILE A 141 -20.29 -14.28 -17.20
N ARG A 142 -21.54 -14.04 -16.82
CA ARG A 142 -22.24 -14.83 -15.80
C ARG A 142 -23.10 -15.91 -16.47
N LEU A 143 -23.03 -17.13 -15.97
CA LEU A 143 -23.86 -18.27 -16.41
C LEU A 143 -24.68 -18.82 -15.23
N GLY A 144 -25.84 -19.40 -15.51
CA GLY A 144 -26.77 -19.89 -14.49
C GLY A 144 -27.75 -18.82 -14.01
N LYS A 145 -28.67 -19.23 -13.13
CA LYS A 145 -29.76 -18.36 -12.61
C LYS A 145 -29.21 -17.15 -11.86
N ASP A 146 -29.99 -16.08 -11.78
CA ASP A 146 -29.62 -14.86 -11.04
C ASP A 146 -29.36 -15.13 -9.54
N ASN A 147 -28.46 -14.36 -8.93
CA ASN A 147 -28.07 -14.43 -7.50
C ASN A 147 -27.34 -15.73 -7.13
N ASP A 148 -27.76 -16.40 -6.07
CA ASP A 148 -27.18 -17.67 -5.63
C ASP A 148 -27.27 -18.75 -6.73
N GLY A 149 -26.20 -19.52 -6.97
CA GLY A 149 -26.17 -20.63 -7.95
C GLY A 149 -25.74 -20.28 -9.39
N GLY A 150 -25.48 -19.01 -9.71
CA GLY A 150 -24.87 -18.63 -10.99
C GLY A 150 -23.49 -18.02 -10.81
N TYR A 151 -22.57 -18.32 -11.73
CA TYR A 151 -21.15 -18.02 -11.56
C TYR A 151 -20.56 -17.25 -12.73
N ILE A 152 -19.52 -16.48 -12.44
CA ILE A 152 -18.77 -15.70 -13.42
C ILE A 152 -17.63 -16.54 -14.01
N ILE A 153 -17.52 -16.53 -15.33
CA ILE A 153 -16.46 -17.21 -16.10
C ILE A 153 -15.75 -16.22 -17.02
N CYS A 154 -14.55 -16.57 -17.48
CA CYS A 154 -13.90 -15.83 -18.57
C CYS A 154 -14.31 -16.42 -19.93
N ASP A 155 -14.71 -15.58 -20.87
CA ASP A 155 -15.06 -15.99 -22.24
C ASP A 155 -13.79 -16.05 -23.10
N ILE A 156 -13.01 -17.13 -22.91
CA ILE A 156 -11.73 -17.34 -23.61
C ILE A 156 -12.01 -17.71 -25.08
N PRO A 157 -11.54 -16.93 -26.07
CA PRO A 157 -11.81 -17.20 -27.48
C PRO A 157 -11.23 -18.54 -27.95
N ASN A 158 -12.00 -19.29 -28.72
CA ASN A 158 -11.60 -20.55 -29.37
C ASN A 158 -11.12 -21.66 -28.42
N ILE A 159 -11.43 -21.57 -27.13
CA ILE A 159 -11.11 -22.63 -26.19
C ILE A 159 -11.95 -23.88 -26.49
N ASN A 160 -11.32 -25.05 -26.44
CA ASN A 160 -11.99 -26.34 -26.58
C ASN A 160 -11.83 -27.14 -25.30
N TYR A 161 -12.90 -27.19 -24.50
CA TYR A 161 -12.92 -27.98 -23.28
C TYR A 161 -13.12 -29.45 -23.59
N SER A 162 -12.36 -30.34 -22.96
CA SER A 162 -12.63 -31.77 -23.11
C SER A 162 -13.88 -32.19 -22.34
N ILE A 163 -14.10 -31.57 -21.18
CA ILE A 163 -15.15 -31.95 -20.24
C ILE A 163 -15.45 -30.80 -19.27
N LEU A 164 -16.71 -30.70 -18.85
CA LEU A 164 -17.13 -29.96 -17.67
C LEU A 164 -17.28 -30.96 -16.51
N ILE A 165 -16.60 -30.69 -15.39
CA ILE A 165 -16.84 -31.39 -14.13
C ILE A 165 -17.47 -30.36 -13.19
N SER A 166 -18.70 -30.65 -12.73
CA SER A 166 -19.45 -29.80 -11.82
C SER A 166 -19.72 -30.54 -10.50
N GLY A 167 -19.38 -29.92 -9.38
CA GLY A 167 -19.65 -30.41 -8.03
C GLY A 167 -20.73 -29.59 -7.31
N GLY A 168 -21.57 -30.29 -6.55
CA GLY A 168 -22.67 -29.75 -5.72
C GLY A 168 -23.67 -28.97 -6.56
N VAL A 169 -24.43 -29.72 -7.37
CA VAL A 169 -25.49 -29.14 -8.21
C VAL A 169 -26.82 -29.00 -7.47
N LYS A 170 -27.04 -29.78 -6.41
CA LYS A 170 -28.27 -29.76 -5.60
C LYS A 170 -29.53 -29.78 -6.49
N ASP A 171 -30.39 -28.78 -6.39
CA ASP A 171 -31.64 -28.65 -7.13
C ASP A 171 -31.55 -27.70 -8.33
N ASP A 172 -30.36 -27.24 -8.70
CA ASP A 172 -30.15 -26.27 -9.78
C ASP A 172 -29.01 -26.67 -10.73
N ILE A 173 -29.36 -26.82 -12.01
CA ILE A 173 -28.40 -27.12 -13.09
C ILE A 173 -28.35 -26.04 -14.17
N SER A 174 -28.81 -24.83 -13.84
CA SER A 174 -28.86 -23.71 -14.78
C SER A 174 -27.46 -23.34 -15.29
N PHE A 175 -26.44 -23.34 -14.43
CA PHE A 175 -25.05 -23.10 -14.82
C PHE A 175 -24.56 -24.14 -15.84
N GLU A 176 -24.75 -25.43 -15.54
CA GLU A 176 -24.31 -26.53 -16.41
C GLU A 176 -25.04 -26.50 -17.75
N THR A 177 -26.33 -26.15 -17.73
CA THR A 177 -27.16 -26.02 -18.93
C THR A 177 -26.66 -24.88 -19.80
N ASP A 178 -26.46 -23.69 -19.24
CA ASP A 178 -25.92 -22.54 -19.97
C ASP A 178 -24.51 -22.80 -20.51
N PHE A 179 -23.66 -23.46 -19.71
CA PHE A 179 -22.33 -23.86 -20.14
C PHE A 179 -22.38 -24.85 -21.32
N CYS A 180 -23.20 -25.89 -21.23
CA CYS A 180 -23.36 -26.86 -22.31
C CYS A 180 -24.02 -26.26 -23.56
N ASN A 181 -24.89 -25.26 -23.41
CA ASN A 181 -25.46 -24.53 -24.54
C ASN A 181 -24.39 -23.70 -25.26
N LYS A 182 -23.51 -23.02 -24.51
CA LYS A 182 -22.39 -22.24 -25.06
C LYS A 182 -21.32 -23.12 -25.68
N TYR A 183 -21.02 -24.27 -25.06
CA TYR A 183 -20.02 -25.23 -25.51
C TYR A 183 -20.66 -26.59 -25.87
N ASN A 184 -21.46 -26.60 -26.94
CA ASN A 184 -22.37 -27.69 -27.32
C ASN A 184 -21.74 -29.08 -27.56
N THR A 185 -20.43 -29.18 -27.74
CA THR A 185 -19.71 -30.47 -27.86
C THR A 185 -19.24 -31.03 -26.53
N VAL A 186 -19.23 -30.22 -25.48
CA VAL A 186 -18.69 -30.58 -24.17
C VAL A 186 -19.67 -31.47 -23.43
N LYS A 187 -19.16 -32.56 -22.84
CA LYS A 187 -19.92 -33.38 -21.91
C LYS A 187 -19.72 -32.87 -20.48
N CYS A 188 -20.78 -32.89 -19.70
CA CYS A 188 -20.79 -32.48 -18.30
C CYS A 188 -20.98 -33.70 -17.40
N LEU A 189 -20.12 -33.85 -16.39
CA LEU A 189 -20.31 -34.77 -15.28
C LEU A 189 -20.69 -33.95 -14.05
N ALA A 190 -21.97 -34.02 -13.67
CA ALA A 190 -22.54 -33.32 -12.53
C ALA A 190 -22.57 -34.27 -11.32
N PHE A 191 -21.86 -33.90 -10.25
CA PHE A 191 -21.69 -34.69 -9.04
C PHE A 191 -22.45 -34.08 -7.87
N ASP A 192 -23.28 -34.89 -7.22
CA ASP A 192 -23.86 -34.55 -5.92
C ASP A 192 -24.28 -35.82 -5.18
N GLY A 193 -23.78 -36.01 -3.96
CA GLY A 193 -24.12 -37.18 -3.15
C GLY A 193 -25.36 -36.99 -2.26
N SER A 194 -25.88 -35.76 -2.16
CA SER A 194 -26.98 -35.39 -1.27
C SER A 194 -28.36 -35.58 -1.89
N ILE A 195 -28.43 -35.76 -3.21
CA ILE A 195 -29.67 -35.94 -3.98
C ILE A 195 -29.66 -37.27 -4.74
N ASP A 196 -30.84 -37.84 -4.98
CA ASP A 196 -30.97 -39.11 -5.71
C ASP A 196 -30.92 -38.93 -7.24
N ASN A 197 -31.39 -37.79 -7.75
CA ASN A 197 -31.38 -37.47 -9.17
C ASN A 197 -31.55 -35.96 -9.39
N ILE A 198 -31.21 -35.50 -10.59
CA ILE A 198 -31.48 -34.14 -11.06
C ILE A 198 -32.56 -34.17 -12.15
N GLN A 199 -33.38 -33.12 -12.20
CA GLN A 199 -34.24 -32.89 -13.37
C GLN A 199 -33.36 -32.33 -14.48
N ASN A 200 -32.89 -33.22 -15.37
CA ASN A 200 -32.01 -32.84 -16.47
C ASN A 200 -32.69 -33.09 -17.82
N GLU A 201 -32.82 -32.02 -18.60
CA GLU A 201 -33.34 -32.06 -19.97
C GLU A 201 -32.21 -32.02 -21.02
N HIS A 202 -30.96 -31.75 -20.62
CA HIS A 202 -29.84 -31.56 -21.53
C HIS A 202 -29.04 -32.85 -21.75
N SER A 203 -28.99 -33.32 -23.01
CA SER A 203 -28.37 -34.61 -23.39
C SER A 203 -26.85 -34.73 -23.17
N ASN A 204 -26.15 -33.61 -22.93
CA ASN A 204 -24.73 -33.61 -22.63
C ASN A 204 -24.41 -33.69 -21.12
N ILE A 205 -25.41 -33.53 -20.25
CA ILE A 205 -25.21 -33.57 -18.81
C ILE A 205 -25.49 -34.98 -18.29
N ARG A 206 -24.56 -35.53 -17.53
CA ARG A 206 -24.70 -36.82 -16.85
C ARG A 206 -24.56 -36.62 -15.35
N PHE A 207 -25.60 -37.01 -14.62
CA PHE A 207 -25.59 -37.01 -13.16
C PHE A 207 -24.81 -38.21 -12.60
N ILE A 208 -24.07 -37.98 -11.52
CA ILE A 208 -23.35 -38.98 -10.75
C ILE A 208 -23.62 -38.74 -9.26
N GLN A 209 -24.30 -39.69 -8.62
CA GLN A 209 -24.61 -39.63 -7.20
C GLN A 209 -23.38 -39.98 -6.34
N LYS A 210 -22.44 -39.04 -6.21
CA LYS A 210 -21.27 -39.13 -5.33
C LYS A 210 -20.89 -37.76 -4.79
N TYR A 211 -20.45 -37.74 -3.53
CA TYR A 211 -19.76 -36.61 -2.92
C TYR A 211 -18.35 -36.47 -3.52
N ILE A 212 -17.82 -35.24 -3.55
CA ILE A 212 -16.42 -34.97 -3.89
C ILE A 212 -15.64 -34.70 -2.59
N GLY A 213 -14.44 -35.27 -2.47
CA GLY A 213 -13.58 -35.08 -1.31
C GLY A 213 -12.13 -35.49 -1.59
N GLY A 214 -11.27 -35.57 -0.57
CA GLY A 214 -9.86 -35.92 -0.74
C GLY A 214 -9.60 -37.41 -1.04
N ASN A 215 -10.58 -38.28 -0.77
CA ASN A 215 -10.46 -39.73 -0.92
C ASN A 215 -11.63 -40.33 -1.71
N SER A 216 -11.40 -41.47 -2.37
CA SER A 216 -12.44 -42.20 -3.09
C SER A 216 -12.97 -43.39 -2.28
N ASN A 217 -14.29 -43.56 -2.24
CA ASN A 217 -14.97 -44.75 -1.69
C ASN A 217 -16.32 -44.98 -2.41
N ASN A 218 -17.23 -45.75 -1.82
CA ASN A 218 -18.54 -46.02 -2.42
C ASN A 218 -19.36 -44.73 -2.64
N ASN A 219 -19.29 -43.79 -1.70
CA ASN A 219 -20.08 -42.55 -1.71
C ASN A 219 -19.27 -41.32 -2.14
N PHE A 220 -17.93 -41.37 -2.04
CA PHE A 220 -17.03 -40.27 -2.37
C PHE A 220 -16.18 -40.56 -3.61
N THR A 221 -15.80 -39.50 -4.33
CA THR A 221 -14.76 -39.51 -5.36
C THR A 221 -13.79 -38.35 -5.15
N ASN A 222 -12.51 -38.58 -5.42
CA ASN A 222 -11.48 -37.55 -5.48
C ASN A 222 -11.17 -37.08 -6.91
N LEU A 223 -11.92 -37.58 -7.90
CA LEU A 223 -11.85 -37.21 -9.31
C LEU A 223 -10.51 -37.49 -10.03
N HIS A 224 -9.49 -38.05 -9.37
CA HIS A 224 -8.15 -38.22 -9.97
C HIS A 224 -8.18 -38.96 -11.31
N ASP A 225 -8.94 -40.07 -11.44
CA ASP A 225 -8.98 -40.84 -12.68
C ASP A 225 -9.58 -40.05 -13.85
N ILE A 226 -10.62 -39.26 -13.56
CA ILE A 226 -11.28 -38.39 -14.55
C ILE A 226 -10.31 -37.29 -14.97
N ILE A 227 -9.65 -36.65 -14.01
CA ILE A 227 -8.66 -35.59 -14.27
C ILE A 227 -7.46 -36.13 -15.05
N ASN A 228 -6.95 -37.30 -14.67
CA ASN A 228 -5.80 -37.93 -15.33
C ASN A 228 -6.11 -38.28 -16.80
N SER A 229 -7.36 -38.66 -17.09
CA SER A 229 -7.80 -39.06 -18.44
C SER A 229 -8.21 -37.91 -19.35
N ASN A 230 -8.19 -36.67 -18.86
CA ASN A 230 -8.65 -35.48 -19.59
C ASN A 230 -7.60 -34.36 -19.54
N ASP A 231 -7.72 -33.40 -20.45
CA ASP A 231 -6.95 -32.16 -20.49
C ASP A 231 -7.87 -31.02 -20.93
N ASN A 232 -7.51 -29.77 -20.66
CA ASN A 232 -8.38 -28.62 -20.94
C ASN A 232 -9.76 -28.75 -20.26
N ILE A 233 -9.75 -29.05 -18.97
CA ILE A 233 -10.96 -29.29 -18.18
C ILE A 233 -11.53 -27.94 -17.71
N PHE A 234 -12.86 -27.81 -17.68
CA PHE A 234 -13.55 -26.78 -16.90
C PHE A 234 -14.05 -27.37 -15.58
N ILE A 235 -13.78 -26.70 -14.46
CA ILE A 235 -14.26 -27.09 -13.14
C ILE A 235 -15.23 -26.03 -12.62
N LYS A 236 -16.43 -26.46 -12.19
CA LYS A 236 -17.28 -25.73 -11.23
C LYS A 236 -17.27 -26.52 -9.92
N MET A 237 -16.94 -25.87 -8.82
CA MET A 237 -16.85 -26.53 -7.51
C MET A 237 -17.52 -25.69 -6.43
N ASP A 238 -18.60 -26.21 -5.89
CA ASP A 238 -19.28 -25.70 -4.71
C ASP A 238 -19.80 -26.97 -4.03
N ILE A 239 -19.10 -27.40 -2.99
CA ILE A 239 -19.27 -28.71 -2.34
C ILE A 239 -19.32 -28.56 -0.82
N GLU A 240 -19.85 -27.43 -0.36
CA GLU A 240 -20.29 -27.20 1.02
C GLU A 240 -19.18 -27.46 2.07
N GLY A 241 -17.94 -27.05 1.78
CA GLY A 241 -16.79 -27.11 2.71
C GLY A 241 -15.72 -28.16 2.40
N TYR A 242 -15.93 -29.00 1.39
CA TYR A 242 -14.96 -30.02 0.97
C TYR A 242 -13.93 -29.52 -0.06
N GLU A 243 -14.00 -28.25 -0.48
CA GLU A 243 -13.16 -27.67 -1.54
C GLU A 243 -11.67 -27.75 -1.19
N ILE A 244 -11.34 -27.38 0.05
CA ILE A 244 -9.96 -27.35 0.55
C ILE A 244 -9.37 -28.76 0.59
N GLU A 245 -10.14 -29.72 1.14
CA GLU A 245 -9.72 -31.12 1.23
C GLU A 245 -9.48 -31.71 -0.17
N TRP A 246 -10.40 -31.45 -1.10
CA TRP A 246 -10.29 -31.92 -2.47
C TRP A 246 -9.07 -31.32 -3.18
N ILE A 247 -8.86 -30.00 -3.16
CA ILE A 247 -7.69 -29.39 -3.81
C ILE A 247 -6.37 -29.89 -3.20
N ASN A 248 -6.34 -30.12 -1.88
CA ASN A 248 -5.16 -30.67 -1.22
C ASN A 248 -4.79 -32.06 -1.73
N SER A 249 -5.78 -32.89 -2.11
CA SER A 249 -5.52 -34.21 -2.69
C SER A 249 -4.85 -34.16 -4.07
N LEU A 250 -5.06 -33.09 -4.86
CA LEU A 250 -4.60 -33.01 -6.24
C LEU A 250 -3.08 -32.77 -6.35
N SER A 251 -2.44 -33.34 -7.38
CA SER A 251 -1.06 -32.96 -7.74
C SER A 251 -1.01 -31.62 -8.50
N GLU A 252 0.16 -30.97 -8.54
CA GLU A 252 0.34 -29.76 -9.37
C GLU A 252 0.10 -30.03 -10.87
N GLU A 253 0.48 -31.23 -11.34
CA GLU A 253 0.21 -31.68 -12.71
C GLU A 253 -1.30 -31.76 -12.99
N GLN A 254 -2.07 -32.31 -12.04
CA GLN A 254 -3.53 -32.40 -12.15
C GLN A 254 -4.19 -31.03 -12.14
N ILE A 255 -3.77 -30.12 -11.25
CA ILE A 255 -4.29 -28.75 -11.20
C ILE A 255 -4.04 -28.06 -12.54
N ASN A 256 -2.84 -28.21 -13.12
CA ASN A 256 -2.48 -27.59 -14.39
C ASN A 256 -3.32 -28.05 -15.60
N LYS A 257 -4.08 -29.15 -15.49
CA LYS A 257 -5.01 -29.61 -16.54
C LYS A 257 -6.31 -28.79 -16.60
N PHE A 258 -6.63 -28.07 -15.53
CA PHE A 258 -7.78 -27.17 -15.50
C PHE A 258 -7.48 -25.94 -16.33
N SER A 259 -8.30 -25.67 -17.34
CA SER A 259 -8.22 -24.45 -18.14
C SER A 259 -8.85 -23.26 -17.44
N GLN A 260 -9.98 -23.50 -16.77
CA GLN A 260 -10.64 -22.54 -15.88
C GLN A 260 -11.17 -23.29 -14.66
N ILE A 261 -11.15 -22.61 -13.51
CA ILE A 261 -11.72 -23.08 -12.25
C ILE A 261 -12.67 -22.00 -11.77
N VAL A 262 -13.92 -22.37 -11.57
CA VAL A 262 -14.90 -21.60 -10.80
C VAL A 262 -15.13 -22.36 -9.51
N ILE A 263 -14.93 -21.69 -8.38
CA ILE A 263 -15.02 -22.36 -7.09
C ILE A 263 -15.55 -21.43 -6.01
N GLU A 264 -16.48 -21.93 -5.20
CA GLU A 264 -16.94 -21.26 -3.99
C GLU A 264 -16.20 -21.82 -2.78
N PHE A 265 -15.45 -20.98 -2.10
CA PHE A 265 -14.74 -21.39 -0.90
C PHE A 265 -15.64 -21.24 0.32
N HIS A 266 -16.17 -22.36 0.77
CA HIS A 266 -16.92 -22.47 2.01
C HIS A 266 -15.97 -22.54 3.20
N ARG A 267 -15.99 -21.50 4.04
CA ARG A 267 -15.23 -21.43 5.30
C ARG A 267 -13.74 -21.80 5.13
N PRO A 268 -12.99 -21.21 4.18
CA PRO A 268 -11.63 -21.60 3.83
C PRO A 268 -10.61 -21.44 4.97
N PHE A 269 -11.03 -20.88 6.11
CA PHE A 269 -10.21 -20.55 7.26
C PHE A 269 -10.66 -21.23 8.57
N TYR A 270 -11.51 -22.27 8.50
CA TYR A 270 -12.15 -22.89 9.67
C TYR A 270 -11.29 -23.94 10.41
N PHE A 271 -10.32 -24.56 9.74
CA PHE A 271 -9.49 -25.61 10.35
C PHE A 271 -8.05 -25.17 10.52
N GLU A 272 -7.45 -24.72 9.42
CA GLU A 272 -6.12 -24.13 9.34
C GLU A 272 -6.14 -23.10 8.21
N GLU A 273 -5.27 -22.10 8.26
CA GLU A 273 -5.05 -21.28 7.08
C GLU A 273 -4.23 -22.09 6.09
N THR A 274 -4.84 -22.37 4.93
CA THR A 274 -4.29 -23.38 4.01
C THR A 274 -3.52 -22.73 2.87
N ALA A 275 -2.40 -23.36 2.49
CA ALA A 275 -1.63 -22.99 1.30
C ALA A 275 -2.33 -23.35 -0.03
N VAL A 276 -3.66 -23.58 -0.01
CA VAL A 276 -4.44 -23.96 -1.18
C VAL A 276 -4.41 -22.87 -2.25
N PHE A 277 -4.50 -21.60 -1.82
CA PHE A 277 -4.48 -20.44 -2.71
C PHE A 277 -3.10 -20.31 -3.35
N HIS A 278 -2.04 -20.42 -2.55
CA HIS A 278 -0.67 -20.50 -3.06
C HIS A 278 -0.49 -21.63 -4.10
N LYS A 279 -1.06 -22.82 -3.83
CA LYS A 279 -1.02 -23.98 -4.74
C LYS A 279 -1.72 -23.70 -6.07
N LEU A 280 -2.92 -23.11 -6.05
CA LEU A 280 -3.65 -22.69 -7.25
C LEU A 280 -2.86 -21.62 -8.03
N ASN A 281 -2.30 -20.65 -7.32
CA ASN A 281 -1.53 -19.53 -7.90
C ASN A 281 -0.24 -19.96 -8.61
N LYS A 282 0.22 -21.21 -8.44
CA LYS A 282 1.38 -21.73 -9.20
C LYS A 282 1.07 -21.84 -10.70
N SER A 283 -0.10 -22.36 -11.06
CA SER A 283 -0.50 -22.59 -12.46
C SER A 283 -1.64 -21.69 -12.95
N HIS A 284 -2.36 -21.03 -12.05
CA HIS A 284 -3.53 -20.23 -12.38
C HIS A 284 -3.40 -18.79 -11.91
N VAL A 285 -4.25 -17.93 -12.45
CA VAL A 285 -4.38 -16.52 -12.10
C VAL A 285 -5.81 -16.28 -11.64
N LEU A 286 -5.98 -15.73 -10.44
CA LEU A 286 -7.27 -15.26 -9.95
C LEU A 286 -7.66 -13.99 -10.72
N VAL A 287 -8.77 -14.05 -11.45
CA VAL A 287 -9.20 -12.95 -12.34
C VAL A 287 -10.57 -12.36 -11.98
N HIS A 288 -11.26 -12.97 -11.02
CA HIS A 288 -12.50 -12.47 -10.45
C HIS A 288 -12.72 -13.06 -9.06
N LEU A 289 -13.27 -12.26 -8.14
CA LEU A 289 -13.71 -12.72 -6.82
C LEU A 289 -15.03 -12.02 -6.50
N HIS A 290 -16.05 -12.80 -6.19
CA HIS A 290 -17.35 -12.32 -5.73
C HIS A 290 -17.51 -12.69 -4.24
N VAL A 291 -17.86 -11.71 -3.41
CA VAL A 291 -18.02 -11.95 -1.97
C VAL A 291 -19.41 -12.47 -1.71
N ASN A 292 -19.52 -13.65 -1.08
CA ASN A 292 -20.80 -14.14 -0.63
C ASN A 292 -21.27 -13.31 0.58
N ASN A 293 -22.32 -12.53 0.38
CA ASN A 293 -22.81 -11.56 1.35
C ASN A 293 -23.50 -12.19 2.59
N ALA A 294 -23.61 -13.51 2.67
CA ALA A 294 -24.22 -14.21 3.81
C ALA A 294 -23.31 -14.32 5.06
N CYS A 295 -21.98 -14.31 4.89
CA CYS A 295 -21.05 -14.72 5.94
C CYS A 295 -20.11 -13.61 6.46
N GLY A 296 -20.23 -12.39 5.95
CA GLY A 296 -19.45 -11.25 6.43
C GLY A 296 -17.95 -11.33 6.12
N ILE A 297 -17.18 -10.48 6.81
CA ILE A 297 -15.72 -10.35 6.68
C ILE A 297 -15.04 -10.55 8.03
N ARG A 298 -13.77 -10.97 7.99
CA ARG A 298 -12.87 -11.03 9.15
C ARG A 298 -11.61 -10.19 8.89
N LYS A 299 -10.91 -9.77 9.94
CA LYS A 299 -9.61 -9.12 9.83
C LYS A 299 -8.52 -10.19 9.90
N HIS A 300 -7.60 -10.21 8.93
CA HIS A 300 -6.48 -11.13 8.84
C HIS A 300 -5.22 -10.38 8.41
N LYS A 301 -4.14 -10.43 9.20
CA LYS A 301 -2.90 -9.63 8.97
C LYS A 301 -3.20 -8.17 8.60
N HIS A 302 -4.09 -7.55 9.39
CA HIS A 302 -4.59 -6.17 9.20
C HIS A 302 -5.47 -5.91 7.96
N ILE A 303 -5.71 -6.90 7.10
CA ILE A 303 -6.55 -6.79 5.91
C ILE A 303 -7.92 -7.43 6.18
N LYS A 304 -8.99 -6.78 5.72
CA LYS A 304 -10.36 -7.32 5.83
C LYS A 304 -10.61 -8.32 4.69
N ILE A 305 -10.78 -9.60 5.00
CA ILE A 305 -11.01 -10.68 4.03
C ILE A 305 -12.40 -11.31 4.19
N PRO A 306 -13.08 -11.70 3.11
CA PRO A 306 -14.40 -12.34 3.16
C PRO A 306 -14.35 -13.76 3.73
N ASN A 307 -15.34 -14.16 4.53
CA ASN A 307 -15.43 -15.51 5.12
C ASN A 307 -15.91 -16.57 4.13
N MET A 308 -16.56 -16.15 3.04
CA MET A 308 -17.08 -17.00 1.98
C MET A 308 -17.08 -16.19 0.69
N PHE A 309 -16.60 -16.79 -0.40
CA PHE A 309 -16.42 -16.09 -1.67
C PHE A 309 -16.30 -17.07 -2.83
N GLU A 310 -16.75 -16.61 -3.99
CA GLU A 310 -16.64 -17.30 -5.27
C GLU A 310 -15.45 -16.75 -6.06
N CYS A 311 -14.65 -17.63 -6.63
CA CYS A 311 -13.46 -17.28 -7.39
C CYS A 311 -13.53 -17.78 -8.83
N THR A 312 -13.04 -16.97 -9.76
CA THR A 312 -12.74 -17.39 -11.13
C THR A 312 -11.23 -17.37 -11.35
N TYR A 313 -10.66 -18.55 -11.59
CA TYR A 313 -9.27 -18.72 -11.98
C TYR A 313 -9.16 -19.13 -13.45
N ILE A 314 -8.18 -18.59 -14.16
CA ILE A 314 -7.79 -19.07 -15.48
C ILE A 314 -6.37 -19.61 -15.45
N ASN A 315 -6.10 -20.66 -16.21
CA ASN A 315 -4.73 -21.19 -16.33
C ASN A 315 -3.81 -20.12 -16.94
N LYS A 316 -2.60 -19.96 -16.39
CA LYS A 316 -1.60 -18.99 -16.85
C LYS A 316 -1.29 -19.08 -18.34
N LYS A 317 -1.42 -20.27 -18.95
CA LYS A 317 -1.23 -20.44 -20.40
C LYS A 317 -2.21 -19.63 -21.27
N TYR A 318 -3.35 -19.22 -20.72
CA TYR A 318 -4.32 -18.35 -21.39
C TYR A 318 -4.13 -16.88 -21.06
N TYR A 319 -3.19 -16.52 -20.18
CA TYR A 319 -2.91 -15.13 -19.87
C TYR A 319 -1.75 -14.63 -20.76
N THR A 320 -2.07 -14.10 -21.94
CA THR A 320 -1.06 -13.60 -22.88
C THR A 320 -0.67 -12.16 -22.56
N GLY A 321 0.49 -11.96 -21.93
CA GLY A 321 1.03 -10.63 -21.61
C GLY A 321 1.44 -10.50 -20.14
N THR A 322 1.77 -9.27 -19.73
CA THR A 322 2.10 -8.98 -18.32
C THR A 322 0.83 -9.02 -17.48
N TYR A 323 0.89 -9.68 -16.31
CA TYR A 323 -0.21 -9.67 -15.36
C TYR A 323 -0.51 -8.24 -14.92
N LYS A 324 -1.71 -7.76 -15.22
CA LYS A 324 -2.19 -6.46 -14.75
C LYS A 324 -2.97 -6.68 -13.48
N ILE A 325 -2.61 -5.98 -12.42
CA ILE A 325 -3.34 -6.00 -11.16
C ILE A 325 -4.77 -5.46 -11.39
N ASN A 326 -5.75 -6.00 -10.68
CA ASN A 326 -7.13 -5.54 -10.77
C ASN A 326 -7.29 -4.13 -10.19
N ASP A 327 -7.88 -3.25 -10.99
CA ASP A 327 -8.29 -1.88 -10.63
C ASP A 327 -9.81 -1.69 -10.73
N ASP A 328 -10.55 -2.72 -11.15
CA ASP A 328 -12.01 -2.71 -11.23
C ASP A 328 -12.61 -2.89 -9.81
N GLU A 329 -13.67 -2.14 -9.50
CA GLU A 329 -14.37 -2.24 -8.21
C GLU A 329 -15.11 -3.58 -8.05
N LEU A 330 -15.22 -4.05 -6.81
CA LEU A 330 -15.91 -5.28 -6.42
C LEU A 330 -16.98 -4.96 -5.35
N PRO A 331 -18.25 -5.33 -5.57
CA PRO A 331 -18.78 -6.06 -6.75
C PRO A 331 -18.74 -5.24 -8.05
N THR A 332 -18.58 -5.93 -9.18
CA THR A 332 -18.75 -5.39 -10.54
C THR A 332 -20.22 -5.38 -10.97
N SER A 333 -20.52 -4.82 -12.14
CA SER A 333 -21.88 -4.81 -12.70
C SER A 333 -22.44 -6.20 -13.09
N ILE A 334 -21.62 -7.25 -13.10
CA ILE A 334 -22.04 -8.62 -13.41
C ILE A 334 -22.15 -9.51 -12.17
N ASP A 335 -21.75 -9.00 -11.01
CA ASP A 335 -21.94 -9.67 -9.72
C ASP A 335 -23.40 -9.50 -9.24
N MET A 336 -23.88 -10.47 -8.48
CA MET A 336 -25.25 -10.46 -7.93
C MET A 336 -25.23 -11.02 -6.50
N PRO A 337 -25.87 -10.36 -5.53
CA PRO A 337 -25.83 -10.78 -4.13
C PRO A 337 -26.41 -12.19 -3.93
N ASN A 338 -25.74 -13.07 -3.20
CA ASN A 338 -26.28 -14.40 -2.88
C ASN A 338 -27.56 -14.30 -2.01
N VAL A 339 -27.60 -13.34 -1.07
CA VAL A 339 -28.76 -13.07 -0.20
C VAL A 339 -29.37 -11.71 -0.53
N LEU A 340 -30.52 -11.70 -1.19
CA LEU A 340 -31.21 -10.48 -1.66
C LEU A 340 -31.54 -9.46 -0.55
N THR A 341 -31.73 -9.91 0.69
CA THR A 341 -32.08 -9.03 1.81
C THR A 341 -30.88 -8.42 2.51
N VAL A 342 -29.66 -8.81 2.12
CA VAL A 342 -28.40 -8.33 2.70
C VAL A 342 -27.65 -7.54 1.62
N GLY A 343 -27.11 -6.37 1.98
CA GLY A 343 -26.32 -5.57 1.02
C GLY A 343 -25.01 -6.27 0.64
N ASP A 344 -24.51 -5.98 -0.56
CA ASP A 344 -23.19 -6.48 -0.99
C ASP A 344 -22.06 -5.98 -0.08
N ILE A 345 -21.02 -6.81 0.03
CA ILE A 345 -19.81 -6.49 0.76
C ILE A 345 -18.78 -5.91 -0.21
N ILE A 346 -18.45 -4.62 -0.04
CA ILE A 346 -17.49 -3.91 -0.89
C ILE A 346 -16.06 -4.18 -0.41
N ILE A 347 -15.20 -4.64 -1.33
CA ILE A 347 -13.78 -4.96 -1.05
C ILE A 347 -12.81 -4.19 -1.96
N ASN A 348 -13.05 -2.88 -2.13
CA ASN A 348 -12.28 -1.97 -3.00
C ASN A 348 -10.91 -1.54 -2.43
N TYR A 349 -10.11 -2.50 -1.98
CA TYR A 349 -8.79 -2.26 -1.39
C TYR A 349 -7.84 -3.43 -1.66
N PRO A 350 -6.50 -3.23 -1.53
CA PRO A 350 -5.53 -4.31 -1.71
C PRO A 350 -5.78 -5.47 -0.73
N PRO A 351 -5.60 -6.74 -1.16
CA PRO A 351 -5.04 -7.17 -2.45
C PRO A 351 -6.10 -7.39 -3.55
N PHE A 352 -7.35 -6.99 -3.33
CA PHE A 352 -8.45 -7.26 -4.26
C PHE A 352 -8.55 -6.21 -5.36
N VAL A 353 -8.42 -4.92 -4.98
CA VAL A 353 -8.50 -3.78 -5.91
C VAL A 353 -7.38 -2.80 -5.62
N PHE A 354 -6.64 -2.43 -6.65
CA PHE A 354 -5.56 -1.46 -6.59
C PHE A 354 -5.90 -0.29 -7.51
N LYS A 355 -6.50 0.76 -6.93
CA LYS A 355 -6.76 2.00 -7.69
C LYS A 355 -5.42 2.62 -8.11
N GLN A 356 -5.22 2.75 -9.43
CA GLN A 356 -4.10 3.52 -9.97
C GLN A 356 -4.46 5.01 -9.90
N TYR A 357 -3.83 5.70 -8.96
CA TYR A 357 -3.83 7.16 -8.94
C TYR A 357 -2.67 7.66 -9.81
N VAL A 358 -2.87 8.79 -10.47
CA VAL A 358 -1.80 9.50 -11.18
C VAL A 358 -0.73 9.96 -10.19
N TYR A 359 -1.19 10.43 -9.03
CA TYR A 359 -0.34 10.88 -7.93
C TYR A 359 -0.75 10.19 -6.62
N ASN A 360 0.21 9.67 -5.88
CA ASN A 360 0.01 9.14 -4.55
C ASN A 360 -0.18 10.26 -3.50
N PHE A 361 0.55 11.38 -3.60
CA PHE A 361 0.39 12.49 -2.65
C PHE A 361 0.53 13.86 -3.31
N CYS A 362 -0.51 14.69 -3.17
CA CYS A 362 -0.53 16.06 -3.68
C CYS A 362 -0.80 17.09 -2.57
N ILE A 363 -0.45 18.34 -2.86
CA ILE A 363 -0.83 19.49 -2.04
C ILE A 363 -1.67 20.47 -2.84
N MET A 364 -2.70 21.01 -2.21
CA MET A 364 -3.47 22.15 -2.71
C MET A 364 -3.31 23.34 -1.77
N ALA A 365 -2.98 24.50 -2.33
CA ALA A 365 -2.74 25.72 -1.56
C ALA A 365 -3.31 26.95 -2.28
N ILE A 366 -3.73 27.94 -1.49
CA ILE A 366 -4.05 29.29 -1.98
C ILE A 366 -3.03 30.27 -1.42
N PHE A 367 -2.64 31.26 -2.21
CA PHE A 367 -1.66 32.25 -1.78
C PHE A 367 -1.93 33.63 -2.36
N LYS A 368 -1.36 34.66 -1.71
CA LYS A 368 -1.34 36.04 -2.22
C LYS A 368 -0.09 36.78 -1.75
N ASN A 369 0.75 37.21 -2.69
CA ASN A 369 1.98 37.97 -2.44
C ASN A 369 3.03 37.25 -1.56
N GLU A 370 3.19 35.94 -1.71
CA GLU A 370 4.03 35.11 -0.83
C GLU A 370 5.33 34.61 -1.48
N THR A 371 5.82 35.28 -2.54
CA THR A 371 7.04 34.87 -3.27
C THR A 371 8.28 34.74 -2.39
N MET A 372 8.36 35.51 -1.30
CA MET A 372 9.47 35.44 -0.34
C MET A 372 9.64 34.05 0.28
N ASN A 373 8.55 33.28 0.43
CA ASN A 373 8.59 31.93 1.02
C ASN A 373 8.23 30.82 0.01
N LEU A 374 7.65 31.16 -1.14
CA LEU A 374 7.08 30.21 -2.10
C LEU A 374 8.07 29.12 -2.55
N LYS A 375 9.31 29.50 -2.86
CA LYS A 375 10.33 28.52 -3.33
C LYS A 375 10.69 27.52 -2.23
N ILE A 376 10.98 28.00 -1.02
CA ILE A 376 11.33 27.13 0.11
C ILE A 376 10.18 26.22 0.50
N TRP A 377 8.95 26.73 0.41
CA TRP A 377 7.75 25.94 0.63
C TRP A 377 7.61 24.81 -0.40
N LEU A 378 7.81 25.08 -1.69
CA LEU A 378 7.80 24.04 -2.73
C LEU A 378 8.90 23.01 -2.51
N ASP A 379 10.14 23.46 -2.31
CA ASP A 379 11.31 22.60 -2.12
C ASP A 379 11.15 21.72 -0.87
N HIS A 380 10.54 22.25 0.19
CA HIS A 380 10.20 21.47 1.39
C HIS A 380 9.30 20.29 1.08
N TYR A 381 8.22 20.54 0.35
CA TYR A 381 7.22 19.51 0.08
C TYR A 381 7.69 18.48 -0.93
N LEU A 382 8.46 18.91 -1.94
CA LEU A 382 9.18 17.99 -2.82
C LEU A 382 10.14 17.09 -2.02
N TRP A 383 10.92 17.67 -1.10
CA TRP A 383 11.80 16.90 -0.19
C TRP A 383 11.03 15.92 0.70
N GLN A 384 9.80 16.26 1.09
CA GLN A 384 8.88 15.41 1.85
C GLN A 384 8.16 14.33 1.01
N GLY A 385 8.38 14.29 -0.31
CA GLY A 385 7.83 13.29 -1.21
C GLY A 385 6.47 13.64 -1.82
N VAL A 386 6.12 14.94 -1.90
CA VAL A 386 4.96 15.41 -2.67
C VAL A 386 5.27 15.31 -4.16
N GLU A 387 4.33 14.78 -4.93
CA GLU A 387 4.52 14.53 -6.36
C GLU A 387 3.93 15.66 -7.22
N HIS A 388 2.89 16.35 -6.73
CA HIS A 388 2.21 17.40 -7.49
C HIS A 388 1.54 18.46 -6.62
N PHE A 389 1.49 19.69 -7.14
CA PHE A 389 0.89 20.84 -6.47
C PHE A 389 -0.24 21.45 -7.30
N TYR A 390 -1.35 21.79 -6.62
CA TYR A 390 -2.42 22.62 -7.17
C TYR A 390 -2.40 23.97 -6.47
N LEU A 391 -1.85 24.99 -7.14
CA LEU A 391 -1.64 26.31 -6.56
C LEU A 391 -2.65 27.32 -7.10
N ILE A 392 -3.31 28.02 -6.18
CA ILE A 392 -4.33 29.02 -6.48
C ILE A 392 -3.75 30.40 -6.09
N ASP A 393 -3.46 31.23 -7.08
CA ASP A 393 -3.08 32.63 -6.88
C ASP A 393 -4.33 33.49 -6.69
N ASN A 394 -4.49 34.08 -5.51
CA ASN A 394 -5.57 34.99 -5.16
C ASN A 394 -5.15 36.46 -5.36
N ASP A 395 -4.83 36.81 -6.60
CA ASP A 395 -4.52 38.17 -7.04
C ASP A 395 -3.18 38.70 -6.46
N SER A 396 -2.10 37.96 -6.72
CA SER A 396 -0.73 38.39 -6.42
C SER A 396 -0.19 39.44 -7.39
N ASN A 397 0.69 40.31 -6.89
CA ASN A 397 1.37 41.36 -7.65
C ASN A 397 2.90 41.35 -7.47
N ASP A 398 3.44 40.32 -6.83
CA ASP A 398 4.86 40.11 -6.54
C ASP A 398 5.56 39.16 -7.52
N ASN A 399 4.93 38.89 -8.67
CA ASN A 399 5.44 38.05 -9.77
C ASN A 399 5.78 36.60 -9.37
N PRO A 400 4.80 35.79 -8.90
CA PRO A 400 5.05 34.38 -8.54
C PRO A 400 5.54 33.52 -9.71
N MET A 401 5.24 33.90 -10.95
CA MET A 401 5.65 33.16 -12.15
C MET A 401 7.16 33.06 -12.32
N SER A 402 7.96 33.99 -11.80
CA SER A 402 9.43 33.87 -11.86
C SER A 402 9.96 32.67 -11.07
N ILE A 403 9.17 32.14 -10.12
CA ILE A 403 9.47 30.92 -9.38
C ILE A 403 8.72 29.74 -10.00
N LEU A 404 7.42 29.90 -10.26
CA LEU A 404 6.54 28.79 -10.62
C LEU A 404 6.75 28.24 -12.03
N GLN A 405 7.26 29.05 -12.98
CA GLN A 405 7.35 28.63 -14.38
C GLN A 405 8.14 27.33 -14.56
N GLU A 406 9.27 27.20 -13.88
CA GLU A 406 10.11 25.99 -13.94
C GLU A 406 9.34 24.74 -13.47
N TYR A 407 8.59 24.84 -12.37
CA TYR A 407 7.82 23.72 -11.83
C TYR A 407 6.58 23.40 -12.67
N ILE A 408 5.99 24.40 -13.33
CA ILE A 408 4.89 24.23 -14.28
C ILE A 408 5.38 23.48 -15.52
N ASP A 409 6.51 23.90 -16.09
CA ASP A 409 7.10 23.28 -17.28
C ASP A 409 7.49 21.82 -17.03
N LYS A 410 7.93 21.50 -15.81
CA LYS A 410 8.21 20.13 -15.34
C LYS A 410 6.95 19.31 -15.03
N GLY A 411 5.76 19.91 -15.11
CA GLY A 411 4.50 19.24 -14.79
C GLY A 411 4.30 18.95 -13.29
N ILE A 412 5.05 19.62 -12.41
CA ILE A 412 5.01 19.48 -10.94
C ILE A 412 3.92 20.39 -10.34
N VAL A 413 3.63 21.52 -10.98
CA VAL A 413 2.64 22.50 -10.51
C VAL A 413 1.54 22.70 -11.55
N THR A 414 0.29 22.60 -11.11
CA THR A 414 -0.86 23.16 -11.82
C THR A 414 -1.29 24.47 -11.17
N TYR A 415 -1.31 25.54 -11.97
CA TYR A 415 -1.52 26.90 -11.50
C TYR A 415 -2.90 27.45 -11.91
N TYR A 416 -3.58 28.12 -10.97
CA TYR A 416 -4.84 28.83 -11.21
C TYR A 416 -4.78 30.26 -10.70
N TYR A 417 -5.10 31.22 -11.56
CA TYR A 417 -5.37 32.59 -11.13
C TYR A 417 -6.86 32.76 -10.79
N LYS A 418 -7.17 33.11 -9.54
CA LYS A 418 -8.53 33.25 -9.00
C LYS A 418 -8.64 34.50 -8.12
N PRO A 419 -8.90 35.69 -8.71
CA PRO A 419 -8.81 36.96 -8.01
C PRO A 419 -9.99 37.27 -7.09
N GLU A 420 -11.05 36.46 -7.08
CA GLU A 420 -12.23 36.71 -6.28
C GLU A 420 -11.91 36.63 -4.77
N LYS A 421 -12.15 37.72 -4.04
CA LYS A 421 -11.92 37.76 -2.59
C LYS A 421 -12.97 36.95 -1.83
N HIS A 422 -12.59 36.39 -0.68
CA HIS A 422 -13.49 35.70 0.26
C HIS A 422 -14.13 34.43 -0.31
N GLN A 423 -13.44 33.78 -1.26
CA GLN A 423 -13.92 32.59 -1.98
C GLN A 423 -13.00 31.37 -1.79
N GLN A 424 -12.12 31.37 -0.77
CA GLN A 424 -11.10 30.32 -0.54
C GLN A 424 -11.65 28.90 -0.72
N VAL A 425 -12.73 28.57 -0.01
CA VAL A 425 -13.32 27.23 -0.04
C VAL A 425 -13.91 26.91 -1.41
N GLN A 426 -14.58 27.87 -2.04
CA GLN A 426 -15.14 27.66 -3.37
C GLN A 426 -14.05 27.39 -4.39
N HIS A 427 -12.89 28.06 -4.27
CA HIS A 427 -11.75 27.79 -5.13
C HIS A 427 -11.20 26.38 -4.93
N TYR A 428 -11.03 25.92 -3.69
CA TYR A 428 -10.61 24.54 -3.40
C TYR A 428 -11.56 23.50 -4.02
N ARG A 429 -12.88 23.69 -3.83
CA ARG A 429 -13.89 22.78 -4.38
C ARG A 429 -13.87 22.77 -5.91
N ASN A 430 -13.79 23.94 -6.54
CA ASN A 430 -13.71 24.05 -7.98
C ASN A 430 -12.47 23.35 -8.55
N VAL A 431 -11.31 23.50 -7.91
CA VAL A 431 -10.08 22.80 -8.35
C VAL A 431 -10.22 21.29 -8.16
N PHE A 432 -10.75 20.85 -7.01
CA PHE A 432 -10.97 19.43 -6.74
C PHE A 432 -11.82 18.75 -7.81
N ASP A 433 -12.95 19.37 -8.18
CA ASP A 433 -13.88 18.84 -9.18
C ASP A 433 -13.30 18.94 -10.60
N ASN A 434 -12.78 20.11 -11.00
CA ASN A 434 -12.30 20.32 -12.37
C ASN A 434 -11.10 19.42 -12.71
N GLU A 435 -10.21 19.19 -11.74
CA GLU A 435 -9.05 18.33 -11.93
C GLU A 435 -9.32 16.85 -11.70
N ARG A 436 -10.54 16.50 -11.27
CA ARG A 436 -10.93 15.12 -10.99
C ARG A 436 -9.98 14.48 -9.97
N LEU A 437 -9.74 15.21 -8.87
CA LEU A 437 -8.75 14.80 -7.86
C LEU A 437 -9.13 13.50 -7.16
N LYS A 438 -10.43 13.21 -7.06
CA LYS A 438 -10.94 11.94 -6.53
C LYS A 438 -10.42 10.73 -7.30
N GLU A 439 -10.19 10.88 -8.60
CA GLU A 439 -9.65 9.82 -9.46
C GLU A 439 -8.13 9.90 -9.65
N LYS A 440 -7.56 11.10 -9.67
CA LYS A 440 -6.13 11.29 -9.99
C LYS A 440 -5.22 11.22 -8.77
N THR A 441 -5.68 11.59 -7.59
CA THR A 441 -4.81 11.79 -6.42
C THR A 441 -5.23 10.84 -5.31
N ARG A 442 -4.32 10.05 -4.72
CA ARG A 442 -4.68 9.18 -3.59
C ARG A 442 -4.86 10.00 -2.32
N TRP A 443 -3.81 10.68 -1.87
CA TRP A 443 -3.80 11.54 -0.69
C TRP A 443 -3.68 13.00 -1.08
N LEU A 444 -4.49 13.87 -0.47
CA LEU A 444 -4.46 15.31 -0.66
C LEU A 444 -4.29 16.01 0.70
N CYS A 445 -3.41 17.00 0.74
CA CYS A 445 -3.28 17.93 1.86
C CYS A 445 -3.69 19.35 1.41
N ILE A 446 -4.51 20.03 2.21
CA ILE A 446 -4.79 21.46 2.02
C ILE A 446 -3.93 22.24 3.01
N CYS A 447 -3.03 23.07 2.48
CA CYS A 447 -1.98 23.69 3.27
C CYS A 447 -1.73 25.14 2.85
N ASP A 448 -1.48 26.01 3.83
CA ASP A 448 -1.14 27.42 3.59
C ASP A 448 0.38 27.59 3.37
N LEU A 449 0.81 28.69 2.75
CA LEU A 449 2.23 28.90 2.44
C LEU A 449 3.10 29.21 3.67
N ASP A 450 2.52 29.38 4.85
CA ASP A 450 3.22 29.47 6.12
C ASP A 450 3.21 28.16 6.93
N GLU A 451 2.70 27.07 6.36
CA GLU A 451 2.52 25.77 6.99
C GLU A 451 3.44 24.70 6.37
N PHE A 452 4.18 24.00 7.21
CA PHE A 452 5.20 23.01 6.83
C PHE A 452 4.92 21.67 7.52
N PHE A 453 4.24 20.76 6.84
CA PHE A 453 4.10 19.37 7.26
C PHE A 453 5.38 18.59 6.99
N PHE A 454 5.80 17.76 7.92
CA PHE A 454 6.95 16.87 7.74
C PHE A 454 6.78 15.62 8.59
N GLY A 455 7.43 14.53 8.18
CA GLY A 455 7.56 13.36 9.04
C GLY A 455 8.71 13.54 10.03
N THR A 456 8.56 13.12 11.28
CA THR A 456 9.60 13.34 12.29
C THR A 456 10.74 12.33 12.23
N GLU A 457 10.44 11.13 11.70
CA GLU A 457 11.35 9.97 11.64
C GLU A 457 11.73 9.59 10.20
N LYS A 458 10.81 9.81 9.26
CA LYS A 458 10.92 9.50 7.82
C LYS A 458 10.22 10.58 7.01
N LYS A 459 10.39 10.62 5.67
CA LYS A 459 9.69 11.62 4.84
C LYS A 459 8.18 11.53 5.06
N LEU A 460 7.48 12.66 4.92
CA LEU A 460 6.04 12.75 5.13
C LEU A 460 5.26 11.68 4.36
N VAL A 461 5.58 11.46 3.09
CA VAL A 461 4.90 10.45 2.26
C VAL A 461 5.05 9.04 2.84
N ASP A 462 6.22 8.72 3.38
CA ASP A 462 6.51 7.42 4.01
C ASP A 462 5.75 7.27 5.34
N ALA A 463 5.66 8.35 6.11
CA ALA A 463 4.86 8.36 7.33
C ALA A 463 3.37 8.18 7.02
N ILE A 464 2.85 8.82 5.96
CA ILE A 464 1.45 8.67 5.51
C ILE A 464 1.13 7.21 5.15
N TYR A 465 2.05 6.47 4.53
CA TYR A 465 1.83 5.07 4.16
C TYR A 465 1.51 4.16 5.34
N GLU A 466 2.08 4.42 6.52
CA GLU A 466 1.76 3.67 7.74
C GLU A 466 0.30 3.84 8.18
N PHE A 467 -0.35 4.91 7.72
CA PHE A 467 -1.75 5.21 7.99
C PHE A 467 -2.67 4.81 6.83
N ASN A 468 -2.23 3.91 5.93
CA ASN A 468 -3.06 3.43 4.83
C ASN A 468 -4.41 2.83 5.28
N GLY A 469 -4.48 2.31 6.50
CA GLY A 469 -5.73 1.83 7.11
C GLY A 469 -6.71 2.94 7.53
N TYR A 470 -6.30 4.20 7.47
CA TYR A 470 -7.09 5.39 7.81
C TYR A 470 -7.42 6.20 6.55
N ASP A 471 -8.50 6.97 6.60
CA ASP A 471 -8.91 7.81 5.46
C ASP A 471 -8.54 9.28 5.65
N ILE A 472 -8.36 9.71 6.90
CA ILE A 472 -8.01 11.07 7.27
C ILE A 472 -6.99 11.02 8.42
N ILE A 473 -5.95 11.85 8.30
CA ILE A 473 -4.92 12.07 9.30
C ILE A 473 -5.05 13.53 9.75
N TYR A 474 -5.36 13.74 11.03
CA TYR A 474 -5.33 15.07 11.63
C TYR A 474 -4.02 15.31 12.36
N THR A 475 -3.53 16.54 12.32
CA THR A 475 -2.30 16.92 13.03
C THR A 475 -2.48 18.22 13.79
N ASN A 476 -1.61 18.42 14.77
CA ASN A 476 -1.50 19.69 15.47
C ASN A 476 -0.67 20.71 14.71
N SER A 477 -1.04 21.97 14.88
CA SER A 477 -0.28 23.11 14.41
C SER A 477 0.57 23.68 15.55
N PHE A 478 1.89 23.73 15.33
CA PHE A 478 2.85 24.34 16.24
C PHE A 478 3.18 25.75 15.73
N PHE A 479 2.76 26.79 16.44
CA PHE A 479 2.89 28.18 15.98
C PHE A 479 4.24 28.78 16.38
N TYR A 480 5.02 29.20 15.38
CA TYR A 480 6.34 29.80 15.53
C TYR A 480 6.29 31.33 15.54
N GLY A 481 7.26 31.94 16.24
CA GLY A 481 7.47 33.38 16.28
C GLY A 481 8.29 33.89 15.08
N SER A 482 9.10 34.90 15.33
CA SER A 482 10.02 35.52 14.36
C SER A 482 11.49 35.32 14.72
N ASP A 483 11.81 34.88 15.93
CA ASP A 483 13.16 34.90 16.51
C ASP A 483 13.83 36.28 16.40
N ASN A 484 13.01 37.36 16.43
CA ASN A 484 13.41 38.75 16.26
C ASN A 484 14.09 39.05 14.91
N LEU A 485 13.80 38.28 13.86
CA LEU A 485 14.33 38.52 12.51
C LEU A 485 13.73 39.78 11.90
N ILE A 486 14.60 40.74 11.55
CA ILE A 486 14.19 41.95 10.85
C ILE A 486 14.04 41.66 9.36
N LEU A 487 15.12 41.19 8.72
CA LEU A 487 15.14 40.79 7.32
C LEU A 487 14.62 39.37 7.17
N HIS A 488 13.98 39.08 6.03
CA HIS A 488 13.56 37.72 5.72
C HIS A 488 14.77 36.82 5.46
N PRO A 489 14.87 35.67 6.15
CA PRO A 489 15.97 34.73 5.92
C PRO A 489 15.76 33.96 4.61
N ASP A 490 16.83 33.34 4.11
CA ASP A 490 16.75 32.45 2.95
C ASP A 490 15.94 31.18 3.24
N ASP A 491 15.90 30.71 4.50
CA ASP A 491 15.11 29.56 4.93
C ASP A 491 14.55 29.78 6.35
N ILE A 492 13.23 29.98 6.44
CA ILE A 492 12.53 30.19 7.71
C ILE A 492 12.53 28.94 8.61
N ARG A 493 12.64 27.74 8.04
CA ARG A 493 12.54 26.46 8.79
C ARG A 493 13.76 26.24 9.69
N THR A 494 14.92 26.75 9.27
CA THR A 494 16.19 26.65 10.02
C THR A 494 16.53 27.92 10.79
N SER A 495 15.92 29.05 10.42
CA SER A 495 16.17 30.35 11.04
C SER A 495 15.24 30.67 12.20
N ILE A 496 14.00 30.16 12.19
CA ILE A 496 13.01 30.40 13.24
C ILE A 496 12.79 29.10 14.02
N ILE A 497 13.20 29.09 15.29
CA ILE A 497 13.16 27.88 16.13
C ILE A 497 12.42 28.06 17.45
N HIS A 498 11.87 29.24 17.76
CA HIS A 498 11.02 29.41 18.94
C HIS A 498 9.54 29.43 18.57
N ARG A 499 8.76 28.64 19.32
CA ARG A 499 7.31 28.49 19.18
C ARG A 499 6.57 28.81 20.46
N GLN A 500 5.26 28.93 20.34
CA GLN A 500 4.33 29.04 21.45
C GLN A 500 4.31 27.77 22.30
N GLU A 501 3.95 27.93 23.58
CA GLU A 501 3.69 26.81 24.48
C GLU A 501 2.42 26.05 24.08
N ASP A 502 1.36 26.80 23.77
CA ASP A 502 0.06 26.26 23.35
C ASP A 502 0.14 25.56 21.98
N ILE A 503 -0.58 24.44 21.89
CA ILE A 503 -0.70 23.64 20.68
C ILE A 503 -2.16 23.66 20.24
N VAL A 504 -2.43 24.07 19.00
CA VAL A 504 -3.79 24.07 18.45
C VAL A 504 -4.10 22.71 17.86
N ASN A 505 -5.13 22.06 18.40
CA ASN A 505 -5.41 20.66 18.10
C ASN A 505 -6.33 20.44 16.91
N GLY A 506 -5.93 19.61 15.95
CA GLY A 506 -6.82 18.97 14.97
C GLY A 506 -7.49 19.90 13.94
N ILE A 507 -6.80 20.97 13.54
CA ILE A 507 -7.32 21.99 12.60
C ILE A 507 -6.70 21.93 11.19
N LYS A 508 -5.84 20.95 10.93
CA LYS A 508 -5.26 20.68 9.61
C LYS A 508 -5.17 19.17 9.40
N TYR A 509 -5.24 18.77 8.14
CA TYR A 509 -5.57 17.40 7.79
C TYR A 509 -4.99 16.98 6.44
N ILE A 510 -4.71 15.68 6.33
CA ILE A 510 -4.33 14.97 5.11
C ILE A 510 -5.38 13.88 4.91
N PHE A 511 -5.96 13.77 3.72
CA PHE A 511 -7.09 12.86 3.50
C PHE A 511 -6.99 12.12 2.17
N LYS A 512 -7.56 10.92 2.12
CA LYS A 512 -7.74 10.21 0.86
C LYS A 512 -8.85 10.87 0.06
N THR A 513 -8.58 11.25 -1.18
CA THR A 513 -9.60 11.91 -2.02
C THR A 513 -10.82 11.02 -2.26
N SER A 514 -10.62 9.69 -2.28
CA SER A 514 -11.68 8.70 -2.42
C SER A 514 -12.70 8.73 -1.28
N CYS A 515 -12.35 9.30 -0.11
CA CYS A 515 -13.26 9.42 1.02
C CYS A 515 -14.26 10.57 0.89
N ILE A 516 -14.05 11.49 -0.07
CA ILE A 516 -14.95 12.61 -0.33
C ILE A 516 -16.15 12.14 -1.13
N ASN A 517 -17.35 12.24 -0.55
CA ASN A 517 -18.59 11.90 -1.26
C ASN A 517 -19.07 13.08 -2.12
N ASP A 518 -18.99 14.27 -1.55
CA ASP A 518 -19.42 15.53 -2.14
C ASP A 518 -18.41 16.63 -1.80
N THR A 519 -18.07 17.52 -2.75
CA THR A 519 -17.04 18.54 -2.51
C THR A 519 -17.43 19.61 -1.49
N SER A 520 -18.71 19.71 -1.13
CA SER A 520 -19.16 20.51 0.02
C SER A 520 -18.51 20.07 1.34
N GLU A 521 -18.00 18.84 1.42
CA GLU A 521 -17.25 18.33 2.59
C GLU A 521 -15.88 19.01 2.76
N ILE A 522 -15.31 19.59 1.70
CA ILE A 522 -13.98 20.22 1.77
C ILE A 522 -14.09 21.59 2.43
N TRP A 523 -13.33 21.79 3.52
CA TRP A 523 -13.20 23.07 4.25
C TRP A 523 -11.74 23.41 4.54
N ILE A 524 -11.46 24.62 5.03
CA ILE A 524 -10.07 25.14 5.18
C ILE A 524 -9.29 24.35 6.26
N HIS A 525 -9.97 23.94 7.32
CA HIS A 525 -9.34 23.41 8.54
C HIS A 525 -9.77 21.98 8.90
N TRP A 526 -10.82 21.44 8.28
CA TRP A 526 -11.28 20.07 8.50
C TRP A 526 -12.20 19.63 7.36
N LEU A 527 -12.62 18.37 7.34
CA LEU A 527 -13.73 17.93 6.48
C LEU A 527 -15.07 18.09 7.22
N VAL A 528 -16.07 18.66 6.56
CA VAL A 528 -17.43 18.81 7.10
C VAL A 528 -18.35 17.68 6.62
N HIS A 529 -19.41 17.37 7.37
CA HIS A 529 -20.38 16.37 6.94
C HIS A 529 -21.38 16.96 5.94
N SER A 530 -21.68 16.22 4.87
CA SER A 530 -22.73 16.57 3.92
C SER A 530 -24.10 16.61 4.63
N GLY A 531 -24.68 17.79 4.81
CA GLY A 531 -26.08 17.94 5.26
C GLY A 531 -26.33 18.16 6.75
N SER A 532 -25.32 18.10 7.63
CA SER A 532 -25.45 18.53 9.02
C SER A 532 -24.42 19.63 9.31
N GLY A 533 -24.85 20.78 9.82
CA GLY A 533 -23.97 21.88 10.22
C GLY A 533 -23.01 21.57 11.38
N SER A 534 -22.68 20.30 11.61
CA SER A 534 -21.66 19.83 12.54
C SER A 534 -20.29 19.84 11.87
N LEU A 535 -19.37 20.57 12.49
CA LEU A 535 -17.96 20.65 12.10
C LEU A 535 -17.29 19.31 12.46
N GLN A 536 -16.61 18.67 11.49
CA GLN A 536 -15.99 17.32 11.49
C GLN A 536 -16.88 16.14 11.03
N LYS A 537 -16.42 15.46 9.97
CA LYS A 537 -16.95 14.19 9.43
C LYS A 537 -16.62 13.01 10.36
N LYS A 538 -17.32 12.88 11.48
CA LYS A 538 -17.17 11.75 12.44
C LYS A 538 -17.59 10.35 11.92
N ILE A 539 -17.81 10.19 10.60
CA ILE A 539 -18.59 9.07 10.02
C ILE A 539 -17.75 8.04 9.25
N LEU A 540 -16.44 8.22 9.08
CA LEU A 540 -15.58 7.12 8.59
C LEU A 540 -14.78 6.56 9.77
N SER A 541 -14.89 5.25 9.97
CA SER A 541 -14.47 4.50 11.17
C SER A 541 -12.96 4.49 11.46
N THR A 542 -12.16 5.35 10.82
CA THR A 542 -10.69 5.34 10.87
C THR A 542 -10.13 6.74 10.62
N GLU A 543 -10.20 7.60 11.64
CA GLU A 543 -9.37 8.81 11.77
C GLU A 543 -8.24 8.54 12.77
N THR A 544 -7.09 9.17 12.57
CA THR A 544 -5.98 9.13 13.54
C THR A 544 -5.40 10.52 13.77
N PHE A 545 -4.80 10.67 14.93
CA PHE A 545 -4.12 11.87 15.35
C PHE A 545 -2.70 11.52 15.73
N ASP A 546 -1.74 12.02 14.97
CA ASP A 546 -0.34 11.68 15.19
C ASP A 546 0.54 12.92 15.06
N ASN A 547 1.02 13.40 16.20
CA ASN A 547 2.03 14.46 16.29
C ASN A 547 3.44 13.92 16.48
N LYS A 548 3.57 12.60 16.69
CA LYS A 548 4.84 11.93 16.93
C LYS A 548 5.50 11.58 15.62
N LYS A 549 4.74 11.12 14.62
CA LYS A 549 5.24 10.69 13.30
C LYS A 549 5.09 11.76 12.22
N ILE A 550 4.02 12.54 12.27
CA ILE A 550 3.77 13.65 11.35
C ILE A 550 3.60 14.92 12.17
N ARG A 551 4.16 16.03 11.70
CA ARG A 551 4.08 17.30 12.41
C ARG A 551 3.90 18.45 11.45
N LEU A 552 3.15 19.47 11.88
CA LEU A 552 2.96 20.73 11.16
C LEU A 552 3.56 21.89 11.95
N ASN A 553 4.59 22.53 11.38
CA ASN A 553 5.10 23.81 11.87
C ASN A 553 4.41 24.97 11.12
N HIS A 554 3.88 25.94 11.87
CA HIS A 554 3.16 27.10 11.34
C HIS A 554 3.92 28.40 11.63
N TYR A 555 4.49 29.01 10.59
CA TYR A 555 5.28 30.24 10.67
C TYR A 555 4.45 31.46 10.30
N CYS A 556 3.41 31.77 11.09
CA CYS A 556 2.41 32.79 10.74
C CYS A 556 2.99 34.20 10.56
N ILE A 557 3.97 34.59 11.40
CA ILE A 557 4.52 35.97 11.42
C ILE A 557 5.87 36.13 10.69
N GLN A 558 6.67 35.06 10.58
CA GLN A 558 7.97 35.04 9.88
C GLN A 558 8.89 36.20 10.31
N SER A 559 9.54 36.93 9.39
CA SER A 559 10.34 38.12 9.71
C SER A 559 9.49 39.41 9.75
N LEU A 560 10.00 40.45 10.40
CA LEU A 560 9.35 41.77 10.39
C LEU A 560 9.16 42.32 8.97
N GLU A 561 10.16 42.13 8.09
CA GLU A 561 10.09 42.51 6.68
C GLU A 561 8.93 41.83 5.96
N TYR A 562 8.81 40.50 6.07
CA TYR A 562 7.71 39.75 5.46
C TYR A 562 6.37 40.21 6.02
N TYR A 563 6.29 40.34 7.35
CA TYR A 563 5.05 40.72 8.01
C TYR A 563 4.53 42.07 7.50
N GLN A 564 5.39 43.09 7.45
CA GLN A 564 5.02 44.43 7.01
C GLN A 564 4.71 44.52 5.51
N LYS A 565 5.50 43.84 4.66
CA LYS A 565 5.32 43.91 3.20
C LYS A 565 4.15 43.07 2.70
N VAL A 566 3.90 41.92 3.35
CA VAL A 566 2.99 40.88 2.86
C VAL A 566 1.82 40.67 3.81
N LYS A 567 2.09 40.21 5.04
CA LYS A 567 1.04 39.71 5.95
C LYS A 567 0.05 40.80 6.38
N MET A 568 0.55 42.01 6.64
CA MET A 568 -0.25 43.19 7.02
C MET A 568 -1.08 43.76 5.86
N THR A 569 -0.64 43.57 4.62
CA THR A 569 -1.16 44.29 3.45
C THR A 569 -2.08 43.44 2.56
N ARG A 570 -1.99 42.11 2.64
CA ARG A 570 -2.67 41.19 1.71
C ARG A 570 -4.17 40.95 1.99
N GLY A 571 -4.67 41.34 3.16
CA GLY A 571 -6.06 41.11 3.56
C GLY A 571 -6.35 39.66 4.00
N ASP A 572 -7.63 39.28 4.02
CA ASP A 572 -8.08 37.92 4.37
C ASP A 572 -8.79 37.24 3.19
N VAL A 573 -8.41 36.00 2.90
CA VAL A 573 -8.91 35.25 1.74
C VAL A 573 -10.29 34.63 1.97
N SER A 574 -10.78 34.62 3.22
CA SER A 574 -12.01 33.92 3.61
C SER A 574 -13.08 34.83 4.22
N ILE A 575 -12.70 35.79 5.06
CA ILE A 575 -13.63 36.55 5.91
C ILE A 575 -13.34 38.04 5.83
N LEU A 576 -14.31 38.83 5.34
CA LEU A 576 -14.17 40.29 5.17
C LEU A 576 -13.85 41.02 6.48
N GLN A 577 -14.42 40.58 7.60
CA GLN A 577 -14.19 41.18 8.92
C GLN A 577 -12.71 41.07 9.36
N ASN A 578 -11.96 40.13 8.79
CA ASN A 578 -10.57 39.87 9.14
C ASN A 578 -9.56 40.62 8.25
N GLU A 579 -10.00 41.47 7.30
CA GLU A 579 -9.09 42.14 6.35
C GLU A 579 -7.95 42.93 7.04
N ASN A 580 -8.19 43.51 8.21
CA ASN A 580 -7.25 44.44 8.87
C ASN A 580 -6.83 44.02 10.29
N ILE A 581 -6.99 42.75 10.67
CA ILE A 581 -6.67 42.29 12.04
C ILE A 581 -5.18 42.09 12.30
N ARG A 582 -4.35 42.08 11.25
CA ARG A 582 -2.92 41.79 11.30
C ARG A 582 -2.14 43.10 11.39
N ASP A 583 -2.07 43.68 12.58
CA ASP A 583 -1.33 44.90 12.88
C ASP A 583 0.01 44.62 13.57
N ILE A 584 0.78 45.66 13.92
CA ILE A 584 2.06 45.46 14.61
C ILE A 584 1.90 44.86 16.01
N ASN A 585 0.77 45.13 16.69
CA ASN A 585 0.49 44.54 18.01
C ASN A 585 0.29 43.02 17.88
N TYR A 586 -0.32 42.55 16.80
CA TYR A 586 -0.42 41.13 16.47
C TYR A 586 0.98 40.52 16.32
N PHE A 587 1.87 41.15 15.54
CA PHE A 587 3.26 40.67 15.41
C PHE A 587 3.97 40.58 16.77
N GLU A 588 3.92 41.66 17.55
CA GLU A 588 4.56 41.73 18.87
C GLU A 588 3.97 40.69 19.83
N TYR A 589 2.66 40.48 19.82
CA TYR A 589 2.00 39.46 20.63
C TYR A 589 2.55 38.07 20.31
N TYR A 590 2.47 37.63 19.04
CA TYR A 590 2.93 36.30 18.61
C TYR A 590 4.45 36.12 18.78
N GLN A 591 5.23 37.20 18.65
CA GLN A 591 6.66 37.19 18.94
C GLN A 591 6.94 36.96 20.43
N ASN A 592 6.24 37.68 21.32
CA ASN A 592 6.51 37.64 22.77
C ASN A 592 6.11 36.32 23.43
N ILE A 593 5.09 35.62 22.91
CA ILE A 593 4.64 34.34 23.45
C ILE A 593 5.40 33.14 22.90
N SER A 594 6.21 33.33 21.84
CA SER A 594 7.00 32.27 21.22
C SER A 594 8.33 32.07 21.95
N ILE A 595 8.30 31.38 23.09
CA ILE A 595 9.44 31.22 24.01
C ILE A 595 10.01 29.79 24.04
N ILE A 596 9.29 28.80 23.50
CA ILE A 596 9.68 27.39 23.55
C ILE A 596 10.62 27.10 22.39
N LYS A 597 11.87 26.74 22.69
CA LYS A 597 12.83 26.29 21.67
C LYS A 597 12.39 24.94 21.11
N ASP A 598 12.23 24.88 19.80
CA ASP A 598 11.83 23.70 19.03
C ASP A 598 12.52 23.71 17.66
N ASP A 599 13.70 23.09 17.62
CA ASP A 599 14.56 23.00 16.45
C ASP A 599 14.47 21.64 15.75
N ILE A 600 13.38 20.86 15.92
CA ILE A 600 13.26 19.51 15.33
C ILE A 600 13.38 19.55 13.81
N LEU A 601 12.59 20.38 13.12
CA LEU A 601 12.64 20.48 11.66
C LEU A 601 14.01 20.99 11.19
N LYS A 602 14.57 21.98 11.90
CA LYS A 602 15.93 22.45 11.65
C LYS A 602 16.94 21.31 11.74
N GLN A 603 16.89 20.51 12.80
CA GLN A 603 17.77 19.37 12.98
C GLN A 603 17.60 18.36 11.86
N ILE A 604 16.37 18.07 11.42
CA ILE A 604 16.13 17.16 10.29
C ILE A 604 16.74 17.71 8.99
N ILE A 605 16.58 19.00 8.71
CA ILE A 605 17.13 19.65 7.51
C ILE A 605 18.67 19.69 7.56
N GLU A 606 19.25 20.19 8.65
CA GLU A 606 20.70 20.41 8.78
C GLU A 606 21.49 19.10 8.91
N ASN A 607 20.88 18.06 9.50
CA ASN A 607 21.50 16.76 9.65
C ASN A 607 21.08 15.75 8.57
N ASP A 608 20.18 16.16 7.68
CA ASP A 608 19.56 15.31 6.66
C ASP A 608 19.06 13.98 7.26
N LEU A 609 18.30 14.05 8.37
CA LEU A 609 18.01 12.89 9.24
C LEU A 609 17.26 11.76 8.56
N TYR A 610 16.52 12.01 7.48
CA TYR A 610 15.92 10.93 6.68
C TYR A 610 16.97 10.07 5.95
N TYR A 611 18.19 10.58 5.82
CA TYR A 611 19.32 9.94 5.15
C TYR A 611 20.43 9.53 6.12
N LYS A 612 20.27 9.74 7.44
CA LYS A 612 21.29 9.33 8.43
C LYS A 612 21.15 7.84 8.75
N ASN A 613 21.89 6.99 8.04
CA ASN A 613 23.24 6.55 8.42
C ASN A 613 24.43 7.22 7.66
N GLY A 614 24.57 8.55 7.65
CA GLY A 614 25.72 9.19 7.02
C GLY A 614 26.00 10.62 7.48
N GLU A 615 27.27 10.97 7.57
CA GLU A 615 27.73 12.36 7.71
C GLU A 615 27.24 13.21 6.53
N VAL A 616 26.92 14.49 6.78
CA VAL A 616 26.46 15.43 5.74
C VAL A 616 27.55 15.57 4.68
N MET A 617 27.27 15.10 3.46
CA MET A 617 28.20 15.19 2.35
C MET A 617 28.32 16.65 1.87
N LYS A 618 29.55 17.10 1.61
CA LYS A 618 29.86 18.46 1.15
C LYS A 618 30.60 18.40 -0.18
N PHE A 619 30.12 19.16 -1.15
CA PHE A 619 30.67 19.20 -2.50
C PHE A 619 31.13 20.60 -2.85
N TYR A 620 32.13 20.66 -3.71
CA TYR A 620 32.72 21.90 -4.20
C TYR A 620 32.87 21.84 -5.71
N ASP A 621 32.64 22.96 -6.37
CA ASP A 621 32.89 23.11 -7.80
C ASP A 621 34.40 23.26 -8.11
N GLU A 622 34.75 23.41 -9.39
CA GLU A 622 36.14 23.57 -9.84
C GLU A 622 36.81 24.87 -9.35
N ASN A 623 36.02 25.85 -8.91
CA ASN A 623 36.48 27.13 -8.38
C ASN A 623 36.47 27.16 -6.83
N GLY A 624 36.06 26.05 -6.19
CA GLY A 624 35.95 25.94 -4.72
C GLY A 624 34.66 26.51 -4.14
N GLY A 625 33.68 26.87 -4.97
CA GLY A 625 32.32 27.23 -4.54
C GLY A 625 31.58 26.05 -3.93
N ILE A 626 30.72 26.30 -2.94
CA ILE A 626 29.95 25.24 -2.28
C ILE A 626 28.82 24.80 -3.20
N ILE A 627 28.69 23.48 -3.36
CA ILE A 627 27.56 22.85 -4.04
C ILE A 627 26.60 22.31 -2.96
N TYR A 628 25.36 22.78 -3.00
CA TYR A 628 24.33 22.39 -2.04
C TYR A 628 23.73 21.02 -2.42
N ASN A 629 24.22 19.98 -1.75
CA ASN A 629 23.82 18.57 -1.98
C ASN A 629 22.30 18.34 -1.99
N ASN A 630 21.56 19.10 -1.19
CA ASN A 630 20.11 18.95 -1.05
C ASN A 630 19.30 19.57 -2.20
N SER A 631 19.95 20.27 -3.13
CA SER A 631 19.30 20.96 -4.24
C SER A 631 19.76 20.51 -5.62
N ILE A 632 20.97 19.95 -5.73
CA ILE A 632 21.54 19.57 -7.02
C ILE A 632 21.38 18.07 -7.24
N GLU A 633 20.91 17.65 -8.42
CA GLU A 633 20.72 16.24 -8.80
C GLU A 633 19.99 15.43 -7.71
N LYS A 634 19.10 16.08 -6.96
CA LYS A 634 18.48 15.48 -5.77
C LYS A 634 17.53 14.33 -6.15
N PRO A 635 16.71 14.43 -7.22
CA PRO A 635 15.96 13.29 -7.73
C PRO A 635 16.86 12.08 -8.01
N GLU A 636 18.00 12.27 -8.68
CA GLU A 636 18.94 11.23 -9.06
C GLU A 636 19.56 10.58 -7.82
N GLN A 637 20.01 11.39 -6.86
CA GLN A 637 20.51 10.91 -5.57
C GLN A 637 19.48 10.05 -4.82
N ASP A 638 18.22 10.46 -4.82
CA ASP A 638 17.15 9.73 -4.13
C ASP A 638 16.83 8.41 -4.83
N LEU A 639 16.83 8.40 -6.17
CA LEU A 639 16.59 7.21 -6.98
C LEU A 639 17.70 6.16 -6.81
N VAL A 640 18.97 6.55 -6.80
CA VAL A 640 20.07 5.59 -6.52
C VAL A 640 20.00 5.08 -5.07
N ASN A 641 19.62 5.94 -4.12
CA ASN A 641 19.35 5.56 -2.73
C ASN A 641 18.16 4.61 -2.56
N GLN A 642 17.24 4.56 -3.51
CA GLN A 642 16.16 3.60 -3.51
C GLN A 642 16.53 2.27 -4.17
N TYR A 643 17.17 2.29 -5.35
CA TYR A 643 17.22 1.09 -6.21
C TYR A 643 18.58 0.40 -6.37
N ILE A 644 19.70 1.06 -6.04
CA ILE A 644 21.02 0.41 -5.99
C ILE A 644 21.06 -0.56 -4.80
N LEU A 645 21.55 -1.77 -5.02
CA LEU A 645 21.75 -2.78 -3.97
C LEU A 645 23.20 -2.72 -3.47
N GLU A 646 23.44 -3.12 -2.22
CA GLU A 646 24.75 -3.00 -1.58
C GLU A 646 25.86 -3.78 -2.31
N ASP A 647 25.50 -4.87 -3.01
CA ASP A 647 26.42 -5.75 -3.73
C ASP A 647 26.51 -5.44 -5.24
N ASP A 648 25.89 -4.35 -5.72
CA ASP A 648 26.00 -3.98 -7.13
C ASP A 648 27.43 -3.67 -7.56
N ILE A 649 27.67 -3.89 -8.85
CA ILE A 649 28.80 -3.34 -9.59
C ILE A 649 28.24 -2.29 -10.55
N VAL A 650 28.47 -1.02 -10.23
CA VAL A 650 27.81 0.13 -10.85
C VAL A 650 28.72 0.78 -11.86
N LEU A 651 28.21 0.98 -13.08
CA LEU A 651 28.77 1.91 -14.05
C LEU A 651 27.95 3.20 -14.00
N GLU A 652 28.61 4.32 -13.82
CA GLU A 652 28.00 5.65 -13.81
C GLU A 652 28.59 6.46 -14.97
N LEU A 653 27.71 6.95 -15.86
CA LEU A 653 28.08 7.81 -16.99
C LEU A 653 27.66 9.24 -16.66
N GLY A 654 28.64 10.14 -16.56
CA GLY A 654 28.47 11.52 -16.11
C GLY A 654 28.53 11.62 -14.59
N ALA A 655 29.70 11.96 -14.06
CA ALA A 655 29.94 12.03 -12.61
C ALA A 655 30.03 13.46 -12.10
N ARG A 656 30.44 14.38 -12.98
CA ARG A 656 30.61 15.80 -12.73
C ARG A 656 31.32 16.13 -11.42
N TYR A 657 30.61 16.63 -10.40
CA TYR A 657 31.17 16.97 -9.10
C TYR A 657 31.09 15.84 -8.06
N GLY A 658 30.42 14.74 -8.40
CA GLY A 658 30.38 13.50 -7.60
C GLY A 658 29.21 13.38 -6.64
N THR A 659 28.16 14.19 -6.80
CA THR A 659 26.97 14.22 -5.94
C THR A 659 26.22 12.89 -5.98
N VAL A 660 25.82 12.44 -7.18
CA VAL A 660 25.24 11.10 -7.37
C VAL A 660 26.28 10.01 -7.11
N SER A 661 27.53 10.21 -7.52
CA SER A 661 28.60 9.22 -7.36
C SER A 661 28.83 8.86 -5.89
N CYS A 662 28.87 9.86 -5.00
CA CYS A 662 29.01 9.64 -3.57
C CYS A 662 27.76 8.98 -2.97
N ALA A 663 26.54 9.34 -3.41
CA ALA A 663 25.31 8.68 -2.97
C ALA A 663 25.33 7.18 -3.29
N ILE A 664 25.66 6.80 -4.52
CA ILE A 664 25.87 5.39 -4.92
C ILE A 664 26.92 4.74 -4.02
N ASN A 665 28.09 5.36 -3.88
CA ASN A 665 29.21 4.78 -3.17
C ASN A 665 28.89 4.50 -1.70
N LYS A 666 28.10 5.36 -1.05
CA LYS A 666 27.71 5.18 0.35
C LYS A 666 26.89 3.92 0.56
N LYS A 667 26.08 3.49 -0.41
CA LYS A 667 25.33 2.23 -0.34
C LYS A 667 26.17 0.99 -0.56
N LEU A 668 27.16 1.06 -1.44
CA LEU A 668 27.91 -0.13 -1.84
C LEU A 668 28.73 -0.67 -0.67
N LYS A 669 28.65 -1.98 -0.43
CA LYS A 669 29.46 -2.66 0.57
C LYS A 669 30.94 -2.63 0.19
N ASN A 670 31.23 -2.88 -1.10
CA ASN A 670 32.55 -2.65 -1.67
C ASN A 670 32.60 -1.31 -2.41
N LYS A 671 33.29 -0.32 -1.84
CA LYS A 671 33.40 1.02 -2.41
C LYS A 671 34.08 1.06 -3.80
N LYS A 672 34.84 0.02 -4.15
CA LYS A 672 35.49 -0.14 -5.46
C LYS A 672 34.59 -0.78 -6.53
N ASN A 673 33.38 -1.22 -6.18
CA ASN A 673 32.43 -1.75 -7.15
C ASN A 673 31.76 -0.66 -8.01
N GLN A 674 32.19 0.60 -7.92
CA GLN A 674 31.68 1.68 -8.74
C GLN A 674 32.77 2.22 -9.66
N VAL A 675 32.40 2.44 -10.92
CA VAL A 675 33.20 3.16 -11.90
C VAL A 675 32.39 4.35 -12.42
N SER A 676 32.85 5.55 -12.10
CA SER A 676 32.25 6.82 -12.51
C SER A 676 33.04 7.41 -13.66
N VAL A 677 32.36 7.78 -14.75
CA VAL A 677 32.96 8.28 -15.98
C VAL A 677 32.70 9.77 -16.11
N GLU A 678 33.76 10.55 -16.30
CA GLU A 678 33.66 12.00 -16.52
C GLU A 678 34.60 12.44 -17.65
N PRO A 679 34.09 12.85 -18.82
CA PRO A 679 34.92 13.35 -19.91
C PRO A 679 35.41 14.79 -19.74
N ASP A 680 34.76 15.63 -18.92
CA ASP A 680 35.09 17.05 -18.76
C ASP A 680 36.26 17.26 -17.80
N ASP A 681 37.40 17.66 -18.36
CA ASP A 681 38.64 17.82 -17.61
C ASP A 681 38.62 18.98 -16.60
N ARG A 682 37.70 19.92 -16.77
CA ARG A 682 37.53 21.08 -15.87
C ARG A 682 37.14 20.65 -14.46
N VAL A 683 36.32 19.60 -14.34
CA VAL A 683 35.74 19.17 -13.07
C VAL A 683 36.49 18.00 -12.42
N TRP A 684 37.44 17.37 -13.12
CA TRP A 684 38.19 16.20 -12.61
C TRP A 684 38.83 16.42 -11.24
N ASN A 685 39.43 17.59 -11.01
CA ASN A 685 40.06 17.89 -9.73
C ASN A 685 39.00 18.06 -8.61
N ALA A 686 37.88 18.73 -8.92
CA ALA A 686 36.77 18.88 -7.98
C ALA A 686 36.16 17.53 -7.61
N LEU A 687 35.93 16.67 -8.60
CA LEU A 687 35.44 15.30 -8.42
C LEU A 687 36.36 14.47 -7.51
N ASP A 688 37.67 14.48 -7.76
CA ASP A 688 38.65 13.78 -6.92
C ASP A 688 38.64 14.30 -5.47
N VAL A 689 38.60 15.62 -5.29
CA VAL A 689 38.55 16.25 -3.96
C VAL A 689 37.25 15.90 -3.23
N ASN A 690 36.11 15.96 -3.91
CA ASN A 690 34.80 15.67 -3.33
C ASN A 690 34.68 14.20 -2.95
N LYS A 691 35.18 13.28 -3.78
CA LYS A 691 35.26 11.84 -3.45
C LYS A 691 36.00 11.63 -2.13
N ILE A 692 37.19 12.23 -1.98
CA ILE A 692 38.01 12.09 -0.78
C ILE A 692 37.32 12.74 0.44
N LYS A 693 36.84 13.99 0.30
CA LYS A 693 36.18 14.73 1.38
C LYS A 693 34.95 14.01 1.93
N ASN A 694 34.21 13.32 1.07
CA ASN A 694 33.02 12.59 1.45
C ASN A 694 33.30 11.13 1.83
N ALA A 695 34.56 10.74 2.04
CA ALA A 695 34.95 9.38 2.41
C ALA A 695 34.34 8.31 1.47
N CYS A 696 34.47 8.56 0.17
CA CYS A 696 34.11 7.64 -0.90
C CYS A 696 35.37 7.15 -1.61
N ASP A 697 35.27 5.99 -2.27
CA ASP A 697 36.44 5.34 -2.89
C ASP A 697 36.13 4.68 -4.25
N PHE A 698 35.18 5.24 -4.99
CA PHE A 698 34.88 4.81 -6.35
C PHE A 698 36.04 5.06 -7.34
N ASN A 699 36.06 4.27 -8.41
CA ASN A 699 36.99 4.44 -9.51
C ASN A 699 36.50 5.57 -10.44
N ILE A 700 37.42 6.37 -10.98
CA ILE A 700 37.09 7.46 -11.90
C ILE A 700 37.79 7.22 -13.24
N VAL A 701 37.01 7.23 -14.32
CA VAL A 701 37.49 7.26 -15.70
C VAL A 701 37.46 8.70 -16.18
N LYS A 702 38.65 9.24 -16.48
CA LYS A 702 38.84 10.60 -16.97
C LYS A 702 38.86 10.61 -18.50
N GLY A 703 37.67 10.67 -19.10
CA GLY A 703 37.47 10.53 -20.54
C GLY A 703 36.12 9.92 -20.90
N PHE A 704 35.97 9.52 -22.16
CA PHE A 704 34.78 8.82 -22.65
C PHE A 704 34.91 7.31 -22.53
N VAL A 705 33.78 6.63 -22.35
CA VAL A 705 33.68 5.18 -22.58
C VAL A 705 33.06 4.95 -23.96
N SER A 706 33.91 4.95 -25.00
CA SER A 706 33.52 4.73 -26.39
C SER A 706 34.67 4.12 -27.20
N ASN A 707 34.32 3.35 -28.22
CA ASN A 707 35.25 2.87 -29.24
C ASN A 707 35.65 3.95 -30.25
N LYS A 708 35.07 5.16 -30.15
CA LYS A 708 35.32 6.31 -31.03
C LYS A 708 35.96 7.45 -30.27
N LYS A 709 36.67 8.31 -31.01
CA LYS A 709 37.19 9.57 -30.46
C LYS A 709 36.09 10.62 -30.40
N LEU A 710 35.86 11.12 -29.19
CA LEU A 710 34.80 12.08 -28.90
C LEU A 710 35.39 13.36 -28.26
N GLY A 711 34.82 14.49 -28.64
CA GLY A 711 35.03 15.78 -28.01
C GLY A 711 33.81 16.22 -27.20
N LEU A 712 33.95 17.34 -26.49
CA LEU A 712 32.85 17.97 -25.74
C LEU A 712 32.45 19.30 -26.37
N ILE A 713 31.16 19.60 -26.31
CA ILE A 713 30.58 20.90 -26.60
C ILE A 713 29.98 21.44 -25.30
N LEU A 714 30.34 22.68 -24.96
CA LEU A 714 29.84 23.40 -23.80
C LEU A 714 28.43 23.91 -24.07
N ASP A 715 27.48 23.56 -23.19
CA ASP A 715 26.11 24.10 -23.23
C ASP A 715 25.58 24.36 -21.82
N GLY A 716 25.71 25.60 -21.36
CA GLY A 716 25.26 26.01 -20.03
C GLY A 716 26.03 25.32 -18.90
N TYR A 717 25.28 24.70 -17.97
CA TYR A 717 25.85 23.89 -16.90
C TYR A 717 26.44 22.60 -17.50
N GLY A 718 25.73 21.89 -18.37
CA GLY A 718 26.16 20.60 -18.96
C GLY A 718 27.23 20.67 -20.05
N THR A 719 27.76 19.50 -20.41
CA THR A 719 28.55 19.31 -21.64
C THR A 719 28.04 18.09 -22.39
N THR A 720 27.77 18.25 -23.68
CA THR A 720 27.31 17.18 -24.57
C THR A 720 28.45 16.71 -25.49
N PHE A 721 28.35 15.49 -26.02
CA PHE A 721 29.39 14.91 -26.85
C PHE A 721 29.34 15.37 -28.32
N THR A 722 30.48 15.28 -29.01
CA THR A 722 30.60 15.40 -30.47
C THR A 722 31.64 14.42 -31.00
N PHE A 723 31.50 13.97 -32.24
CA PHE A 723 32.56 13.21 -32.91
C PHE A 723 33.72 14.13 -33.28
N ASP A 724 34.91 13.86 -32.75
CA ASP A 724 36.12 14.63 -33.05
C ASP A 724 37.38 13.76 -32.96
N GLU A 725 37.89 13.34 -34.12
CA GLU A 725 39.12 12.56 -34.23
C GLU A 725 40.38 13.31 -33.74
N LYS A 726 40.31 14.65 -33.62
CA LYS A 726 41.41 15.51 -33.17
C LYS A 726 41.36 15.80 -31.67
N THR A 727 40.32 15.35 -30.97
CA THR A 727 40.17 15.50 -29.52
C THR A 727 41.41 14.97 -28.79
N LYS A 728 41.73 15.63 -27.68
CA LYS A 728 42.74 15.18 -26.72
C LYS A 728 42.13 14.46 -25.52
N ILE A 729 40.81 14.48 -25.40
CA ILE A 729 40.09 13.75 -24.34
C ILE A 729 40.24 12.25 -24.63
N PRO A 730 40.70 11.44 -23.67
CA PRO A 730 40.83 10.00 -23.87
C PRO A 730 39.46 9.34 -24.11
N SER A 731 39.45 8.29 -24.93
CA SER A 731 38.33 7.35 -25.08
C SER A 731 38.79 5.95 -24.75
N TYR A 732 37.97 5.19 -24.04
CA TYR A 732 38.22 3.80 -23.66
C TYR A 732 37.04 2.93 -24.05
N SER A 733 37.29 1.73 -24.56
CA SER A 733 36.24 0.72 -24.69
C SER A 733 35.77 0.25 -23.31
N LEU A 734 34.53 -0.26 -23.22
CA LEU A 734 34.01 -0.81 -21.96
C LEU A 734 34.86 -1.99 -21.46
N ASP A 735 35.43 -2.79 -22.36
CA ASP A 735 36.29 -3.92 -22.02
C ASP A 735 37.67 -3.49 -21.48
N GLU A 736 38.22 -2.37 -21.96
CA GLU A 736 39.43 -1.77 -21.37
C GLU A 736 39.15 -1.30 -19.94
N ILE A 737 38.00 -0.66 -19.69
CA ILE A 737 37.60 -0.24 -18.34
C ILE A 737 37.39 -1.44 -17.41
N LYS A 738 36.71 -2.49 -17.88
CA LYS A 738 36.54 -3.75 -17.15
C LYS A 738 37.89 -4.36 -16.79
N THR A 739 38.83 -4.39 -17.73
CA THR A 739 40.18 -4.92 -17.52
C THR A 739 40.98 -4.07 -16.53
N GLN A 740 40.93 -2.75 -16.68
CA GLN A 740 41.66 -1.79 -15.84
C GLN A 740 41.28 -1.90 -14.36
N TYR A 741 39.99 -2.09 -14.06
CA TYR A 741 39.48 -2.14 -12.69
C TYR A 741 39.15 -3.56 -12.19
N GLY A 742 39.46 -4.60 -12.97
CA GLY A 742 39.20 -5.99 -12.58
C GLY A 742 37.72 -6.33 -12.45
N ILE A 743 36.87 -5.74 -13.28
CA ILE A 743 35.41 -5.92 -13.26
C ILE A 743 35.01 -6.96 -14.30
N ASN A 744 34.38 -8.05 -13.86
CA ASN A 744 33.89 -9.08 -14.75
C ASN A 744 32.60 -8.66 -15.48
N LYS A 745 31.67 -8.02 -14.76
CA LYS A 745 30.41 -7.50 -15.30
C LYS A 745 29.88 -6.35 -14.45
N PHE A 746 29.12 -5.46 -15.06
CA PHE A 746 28.34 -4.45 -14.36
C PHE A 746 26.93 -4.99 -14.14
N THR A 747 26.37 -4.79 -12.94
CA THR A 747 25.00 -5.19 -12.61
C THR A 747 24.04 -4.00 -12.62
N ALA A 748 24.56 -2.77 -12.53
CA ALA A 748 23.78 -1.54 -12.52
C ALA A 748 24.40 -0.48 -13.44
N LEU A 749 23.56 0.26 -14.15
CA LEU A 749 23.93 1.42 -14.95
C LEU A 749 23.16 2.65 -14.46
N VAL A 750 23.86 3.75 -14.21
CA VAL A 750 23.31 5.08 -13.94
C VAL A 750 23.88 6.02 -15.00
N ALA A 751 23.03 6.73 -15.74
CA ALA A 751 23.49 7.56 -16.86
C ALA A 751 22.79 8.92 -16.90
N ASP A 752 23.54 9.96 -16.59
CA ASP A 752 23.24 11.35 -16.90
C ASP A 752 24.37 11.84 -17.80
N CYS A 753 24.17 11.74 -19.11
CA CYS A 753 25.26 11.86 -20.08
C CYS A 753 24.89 12.69 -21.32
N GLU A 754 23.91 13.59 -21.18
CA GLU A 754 23.66 14.70 -22.10
C GLU A 754 23.53 14.24 -23.58
N GLY A 755 22.78 13.15 -23.78
CA GLY A 755 22.47 12.56 -25.09
C GLY A 755 23.40 11.42 -25.56
N PHE A 756 24.42 11.02 -24.79
CA PHE A 756 25.40 10.01 -25.23
C PHE A 756 24.91 8.54 -25.15
N LEU A 757 23.82 8.28 -24.43
CA LEU A 757 23.45 6.92 -24.01
C LEU A 757 23.17 5.94 -25.16
N GLU A 758 22.58 6.39 -26.28
CA GLU A 758 22.33 5.53 -27.44
C GLU A 758 23.65 4.99 -28.02
N VAL A 759 24.63 5.87 -28.24
CA VAL A 759 25.95 5.50 -28.78
C VAL A 759 26.63 4.49 -27.87
N PHE A 760 26.55 4.71 -26.56
CA PHE A 760 27.10 3.80 -25.57
C PHE A 760 26.47 2.40 -25.65
N PHE A 761 25.14 2.30 -25.70
CA PHE A 761 24.47 0.99 -25.80
C PHE A 761 24.68 0.31 -27.15
N ASP A 762 24.73 1.06 -28.25
CA ASP A 762 25.03 0.52 -29.58
C ASP A 762 26.43 -0.09 -29.66
N GLU A 763 27.39 0.48 -28.95
CA GLU A 763 28.75 -0.06 -28.84
C GLU A 763 28.85 -1.24 -27.87
N ASN A 764 27.88 -1.38 -26.95
CA ASN A 764 27.90 -2.37 -25.86
C ASN A 764 26.58 -3.14 -25.72
N PRO A 765 26.05 -3.78 -26.79
CA PRO A 765 24.71 -4.38 -26.77
C PRO A 765 24.58 -5.54 -25.76
N ASN A 766 25.67 -6.26 -25.49
CA ASN A 766 25.66 -7.36 -24.51
C ASN A 766 25.43 -6.89 -23.08
N LEU A 767 25.66 -5.60 -22.78
CA LEU A 767 25.49 -5.04 -21.44
C LEU A 767 24.04 -5.15 -20.97
N TYR A 768 23.05 -5.09 -21.87
CA TYR A 768 21.65 -5.32 -21.52
C TYR A 768 21.42 -6.67 -20.85
N HIS A 769 22.21 -7.70 -21.15
CA HIS A 769 22.08 -9.02 -20.50
C HIS A 769 22.61 -9.02 -19.06
N ASP A 770 23.72 -8.34 -18.81
CA ASP A 770 24.41 -8.33 -17.51
C ASP A 770 23.70 -7.49 -16.45
N LEU A 771 23.06 -6.41 -16.88
CA LEU A 771 22.43 -5.42 -15.99
C LEU A 771 21.13 -5.97 -15.38
N ARG A 772 20.92 -5.72 -14.08
CA ARG A 772 19.62 -5.86 -13.40
C ARG A 772 18.91 -4.52 -13.24
N PHE A 773 19.65 -3.42 -13.27
CA PHE A 773 19.16 -2.07 -12.98
C PHE A 773 19.71 -1.09 -14.02
N VAL A 774 18.83 -0.25 -14.56
CA VAL A 774 19.18 0.82 -15.48
C VAL A 774 18.41 2.07 -15.07
N MET A 775 19.16 3.14 -14.79
CA MET A 775 18.66 4.49 -14.57
C MET A 775 19.28 5.41 -15.61
N PHE A 776 18.47 6.28 -16.22
CA PHE A 776 19.00 7.33 -17.09
C PHE A 776 18.12 8.58 -17.14
N GLU A 777 18.76 9.71 -17.44
CA GLU A 777 18.11 10.98 -17.80
C GLU A 777 17.91 11.06 -19.32
N ALA A 778 16.72 11.53 -19.71
CA ALA A 778 16.27 11.56 -21.11
C ALA A 778 16.50 12.92 -21.78
N ASP A 779 17.75 13.39 -21.81
CA ASP A 779 18.14 14.70 -22.35
C ASP A 779 18.65 14.66 -23.77
N TYR A 780 18.64 15.81 -24.44
CA TYR A 780 19.06 15.93 -25.84
C TYR A 780 18.39 14.85 -26.71
N VAL A 781 17.06 14.79 -26.66
CA VAL A 781 16.24 13.81 -27.40
C VAL A 781 16.44 13.87 -28.92
N ASP A 782 17.03 14.95 -29.43
CA ASP A 782 17.47 15.11 -30.81
C ASP A 782 18.75 14.34 -31.15
N LYS A 783 19.56 13.99 -30.13
CA LYS A 783 20.83 13.26 -30.25
C LYS A 783 20.77 11.81 -29.78
N CYS A 784 19.80 11.46 -28.94
CA CYS A 784 19.66 10.14 -28.35
C CYS A 784 18.27 9.55 -28.60
N ASN A 785 18.21 8.39 -29.27
CA ASN A 785 16.97 7.66 -29.46
C ASN A 785 16.60 6.84 -28.22
N TYR A 786 15.97 7.48 -27.25
CA TYR A 786 15.52 6.82 -26.03
C TYR A 786 14.45 5.75 -26.26
N ASP A 787 13.62 5.88 -27.30
CA ASP A 787 12.61 4.86 -27.63
C ASP A 787 13.27 3.52 -28.02
N LYS A 788 14.37 3.58 -28.77
CA LYS A 788 15.20 2.41 -29.10
C LYS A 788 15.80 1.78 -27.84
N ILE A 789 16.32 2.58 -26.91
CA ILE A 789 16.86 2.09 -25.63
C ILE A 789 15.77 1.41 -24.81
N LYS A 790 14.61 2.05 -24.64
CA LYS A 790 13.44 1.51 -23.92
C LYS A 790 12.95 0.21 -24.56
N HIS A 791 12.88 0.17 -25.90
CA HIS A 791 12.52 -1.05 -26.62
C HIS A 791 13.51 -2.20 -26.34
N ASN A 792 14.81 -1.93 -26.38
CA ASN A 792 15.83 -2.93 -26.05
C ASN A 792 15.72 -3.39 -24.59
N LEU A 793 15.46 -2.49 -23.64
CA LEU A 793 15.23 -2.86 -22.24
C LEU A 793 14.05 -3.83 -22.09
N ILE A 794 12.94 -3.57 -22.78
CA ILE A 794 11.77 -4.48 -22.80
C ILE A 794 12.14 -5.84 -23.39
N LEU A 795 12.86 -5.88 -24.51
CA LEU A 795 13.33 -7.13 -25.13
C LEU A 795 14.22 -7.95 -24.17
N HIS A 796 14.96 -7.28 -23.29
CA HIS A 796 15.80 -7.89 -22.27
C HIS A 796 15.09 -8.06 -20.91
N LYS A 797 13.75 -8.07 -20.91
CA LYS A 797 12.89 -8.35 -19.76
C LYS A 797 13.02 -7.37 -18.59
N PHE A 798 13.44 -6.14 -18.85
CA PHE A 798 13.32 -5.08 -17.86
C PHE A 798 11.86 -4.64 -17.74
N VAL A 799 11.43 -4.39 -16.51
CA VAL A 799 10.16 -3.75 -16.18
C VAL A 799 10.44 -2.28 -15.90
N LYS A 800 9.62 -1.42 -16.51
CA LYS A 800 9.63 0.02 -16.29
C LYS A 800 9.02 0.34 -14.94
N ILE A 801 9.73 1.10 -14.12
CA ILE A 801 9.28 1.55 -12.79
C ILE A 801 8.90 3.03 -12.85
N ILE A 802 9.75 3.86 -13.46
CA ILE A 802 9.54 5.31 -13.62
C ILE A 802 9.77 5.69 -15.08
N GLU A 803 8.91 6.54 -15.62
CA GLU A 803 9.04 7.13 -16.95
C GLU A 803 8.78 8.63 -16.90
N GLY A 804 9.73 9.39 -17.43
CA GLY A 804 9.70 10.85 -17.47
C GLY A 804 11.05 11.35 -17.96
N HIS A 805 11.50 12.45 -17.38
CA HIS A 805 12.87 12.95 -17.55
C HIS A 805 13.88 11.95 -16.96
N GLN A 806 13.67 11.50 -15.71
CA GLN A 806 14.32 10.34 -15.14
C GLN A 806 13.58 9.05 -15.53
N ASN A 807 14.33 8.01 -15.89
CA ASN A 807 13.79 6.71 -16.28
C ASN A 807 14.41 5.60 -15.42
N ILE A 808 13.58 4.72 -14.84
CA ILE A 808 14.02 3.59 -14.02
C ILE A 808 13.50 2.26 -14.57
N TRP A 809 14.41 1.31 -14.75
CA TRP A 809 14.14 0.00 -15.32
C TRP A 809 14.83 -1.11 -14.51
N ILE A 810 14.09 -2.17 -14.16
CA ILE A 810 14.57 -3.27 -13.31
C ILE A 810 14.23 -4.63 -13.90
N LYS A 811 15.15 -5.59 -13.87
CA LYS A 811 14.86 -7.00 -14.15
C LYS A 811 14.26 -7.72 -12.93
N PRO A 812 13.05 -8.32 -13.04
CA PRO A 812 12.40 -9.04 -11.93
C PRO A 812 13.17 -10.26 -11.43
N GLU A 813 13.97 -10.88 -12.31
CA GLU A 813 14.64 -12.17 -12.07
C GLU A 813 15.78 -12.12 -11.02
N PHE A 814 16.13 -10.92 -10.53
CA PHE A 814 17.19 -10.71 -9.53
C PHE A 814 16.66 -10.41 -8.11
N ASN A 815 15.34 -10.46 -7.89
CA ASN A 815 14.72 -10.15 -6.60
C ASN A 815 14.41 -11.40 -5.75
N ILE A 816 15.17 -12.49 -5.93
CA ILE A 816 14.99 -13.75 -5.20
C ILE A 816 16.32 -14.10 -4.50
N ASP A 817 16.33 -13.90 -3.17
CA ASP A 817 17.26 -14.36 -2.13
C ASP A 817 18.74 -13.93 -2.19
N ASN A 818 19.14 -13.05 -1.26
CA ASN A 818 20.19 -13.36 -0.27
C ASN A 818 20.31 -12.28 0.83
N ASN A 819 19.97 -12.69 2.05
CA ASN A 819 20.43 -12.15 3.35
C ASN A 819 20.13 -10.68 3.71
N ASN A 820 18.94 -10.45 4.28
CA ASN A 820 18.81 -9.81 5.59
C ASN A 820 17.45 -10.13 6.22
N ASN A 821 17.46 -11.07 7.17
CA ASN A 821 16.37 -11.38 8.10
C ASN A 821 16.13 -10.24 9.09
N ASN A 822 15.77 -9.04 8.63
CA ASN A 822 15.34 -7.95 9.53
C ASN A 822 14.51 -6.85 8.87
N LEU A 823 13.76 -7.17 7.81
CA LEU A 823 12.76 -6.28 7.22
C LEU A 823 11.56 -7.11 6.73
N LEU A 824 10.93 -7.83 7.66
CA LEU A 824 9.54 -8.25 7.55
C LEU A 824 8.78 -7.78 8.79
N SER A 825 8.66 -6.47 8.85
CA SER A 825 7.50 -5.79 9.43
C SER A 825 7.33 -4.51 8.62
N ILE A 826 6.41 -4.55 7.64
CA ILE A 826 5.45 -3.51 7.23
C ILE A 826 4.64 -4.11 6.08
#